data_AF-A0A7C3HNI7-F1
#
_entry.id   AF-A0A7C3HNI7-F1
#
_cell.length_a   1.000
_cell.length_b   1.000
_cell.length_c   1.000
_cell.angle_alpha   90.00
_cell.angle_beta   90.00
_cell.angle_gamma   90.00
#
_symmetry.space_group_name_H-M   'P 1'
#
loop_
_entity.id
_entity.type
_entity.pdbx_description
1 polymer ?
#
loop_
_entity_poly.entity_id
_entity_poly.type
_entity_poly.pdbx_seq_one_letter_code
_entity_poly.pdbx_strand_id
1 'polypeptide(L)'
;MLHLYQYIVYTFVLLTSTTVRAYNPIDVEVIKVSQGTLFEVTITLGAVCGDEVTWDDTLTLEGTNLFIGVFVRSKSEICLPALVSYSHQYFASLEEGEYLMTVVLHSSNRFYPYEHWYEYSTTFSVGGPELRASDTTLERGQTCAMPVSLTSAGNVNAVGFSLSFDPNVLSFVGATSRLTGATLNVNRTQLSAGQVGLALALPAGQAIPAGEQVLVEVAWTASSTGDTTESRVEIGSVPIPVEIVVVGGNVIDPGQTNGAWVRIISTPLLESGAPSSTDVVYIGDDLPGNMLADPNSTWSWVDRQPAPFSGTRALRVSGFAALGQLSFRDAPQVLRVGPTDNMVAYVYVDPACPPRMVMLQFRQGTSWEHRAYWGEDRFPYGANGPTSKVRMGNLPALGRWVRLEVPARVLGLEGKEVNGVALNVYDGDATFDHIGKVVPARDHLWVDDDVPAGSFTNFPWASAWNWTNANPTPFSGTRMHVMPAGTGLRTQALGFPAADVLVGADDSLISHVYLDPANPPRMIILQWHTDSWEHRAYWGEDLFPEAWSKGRLTSKRYMGPLPSAGQWIRLSVPAGVVGLGGRTVTALAFSAHDGRVAWDNTGKAVPAVDYFWVGDEIPATRVQSYTGEAWQWATNNPTPFAGNRFRLSPAAADYQGHFFLNAAPPMYVNPGDHLLAYVYLDPANPPRMVMLQWHDGVTANAWGHRAYWGENLFRYGNDGPPDRCYMGPLPATGQWVRLEVPAHLVGLSGKTVRGMSFDRFGGRMAWGPAGKSSASQPDEVVWLADAAPPGARVETYNESAWTRTSVGPAPLVGAWKHYSPPSTRVSLPRLYHQHLFRDASAAFPMGAGERLFAWVCLDPQKLPEMLMLQWDDGTSSWAHRAYWGANKFAWGKDAPPDRVYLGPLPPAGQWVRLEAPASLLALEGRNVRGMAFSLHDGAAWWGHSGKLINVANRILPTNEWVWVEDALPAGATPMTAGDDAWIWTEDYPPGPLSGGRYHRSKWAPNQVTRTHYFANYSGATGQTMAINPGDRLFCYVYLDPLVLPQMVMLQWRNEKSWEHRAYWGDDLCDFCADRPASRVFMGPLPPAGRWVRLEVPARVVGLESRTVNGMAFTAAGGLVYWDRAGKVPGTAAVQLAGLSSSGSSDSDLPPSFALPAEMQAATRYRIESPTHDATGFHAVLAGEPGHSYRIEVSEDLVNWVPLDEVRADVAGRFEIHDPAATGAAARFYRLVAD
;
A
#
# COMPACT_ATOMS: atom_id res chain seq x y z
N MET A 1 56.05 22.00 7.37
CA MET A 1 55.20 20.79 7.47
C MET A 1 53.84 21.27 7.94
N LEU A 2 52.79 21.26 7.10
CA LEU A 2 51.88 20.12 6.83
C LEU A 2 51.08 19.81 8.13
N HIS A 3 49.76 19.98 8.25
CA HIS A 3 48.59 20.05 7.33
C HIS A 3 47.46 20.90 7.96
N LEU A 4 46.29 21.21 7.37
CA LEU A 4 45.88 21.66 6.01
C LEU A 4 44.33 21.96 6.03
N TYR A 5 43.88 23.13 5.55
CA TYR A 5 42.55 23.46 4.96
C TYR A 5 41.30 23.38 5.87
N GLN A 6 40.28 24.27 5.87
CA GLN A 6 39.79 25.37 5.01
C GLN A 6 39.12 24.98 3.67
N TYR A 7 37.78 25.00 3.61
CA TYR A 7 36.85 25.28 2.48
C TYR A 7 35.43 25.18 3.08
N ILE A 8 34.56 26.21 3.14
CA ILE A 8 33.86 26.94 2.07
C ILE A 8 33.13 26.00 1.09
N VAL A 9 31.81 25.90 1.25
CA VAL A 9 30.86 25.60 0.16
C VAL A 9 29.90 26.79 0.04
N TYR A 10 29.73 27.27 -1.19
CA TYR A 10 28.94 28.45 -1.52
C TYR A 10 27.45 28.12 -1.70
N THR A 11 26.60 29.13 -1.60
CA THR A 11 25.48 29.28 -2.54
C THR A 11 25.36 30.74 -2.98
N PHE A 12 26.07 31.10 -4.05
CA PHE A 12 25.62 32.16 -4.94
C PHE A 12 24.63 31.54 -5.92
N VAL A 13 23.45 32.15 -6.08
CA VAL A 13 22.79 32.16 -7.39
C VAL A 13 23.20 33.46 -8.06
N LEU A 14 23.96 33.36 -9.15
CA LEU A 14 24.22 34.51 -10.00
C LEU A 14 22.92 34.91 -10.71
N LEU A 15 22.50 36.15 -10.52
CA LEU A 15 22.19 36.97 -11.69
C LEU A 15 23.44 37.80 -12.01
N THR A 16 24.00 37.56 -13.20
CA THR A 16 24.79 38.59 -13.88
C THR A 16 23.84 39.77 -14.18
N SER A 17 24.22 41.04 -14.07
CA SER A 17 25.54 41.66 -14.19
C SER A 17 25.69 42.98 -13.38
N THR A 18 26.89 43.57 -13.42
CA THR A 18 27.23 44.97 -13.06
C THR A 18 27.22 45.39 -11.58
N THR A 19 28.28 44.95 -10.87
CA THR A 19 29.22 45.72 -10.03
C THR A 19 28.85 47.15 -9.55
N VAL A 20 28.90 47.40 -8.22
CA VAL A 20 29.97 48.17 -7.52
C VAL A 20 29.77 48.15 -5.98
N ARG A 21 30.89 48.30 -5.24
CA ARG A 21 31.08 48.24 -3.77
C ARG A 21 30.70 49.58 -3.09
N ALA A 22 30.65 49.79 -1.77
CA ALA A 22 30.93 48.99 -0.57
C ALA A 22 30.17 49.63 0.63
N TYR A 23 29.98 48.88 1.73
CA TYR A 23 29.68 49.43 3.05
C TYR A 23 30.74 48.95 4.05
N ASN A 24 31.22 49.84 4.92
CA ASN A 24 32.13 49.49 6.02
C ASN A 24 31.37 48.84 7.18
N PRO A 25 32.01 47.96 7.98
CA PRO A 25 31.41 47.41 9.18
C PRO A 25 31.23 48.49 10.26
N ILE A 26 30.16 48.35 11.04
CA ILE A 26 30.06 48.96 12.37
C ILE A 26 30.74 47.99 13.32
N ASP A 27 31.83 48.40 13.96
CA ASP A 27 32.41 47.63 15.07
C ASP A 27 31.50 47.78 16.30
N VAL A 28 30.87 46.68 16.69
CA VAL A 28 30.08 46.58 17.92
C VAL A 28 30.95 45.89 18.98
N GLU A 29 31.39 46.66 19.98
CA GLU A 29 32.14 46.10 21.11
C GLU A 29 31.19 45.34 22.04
N VAL A 30 31.46 44.05 22.26
CA VAL A 30 30.62 43.17 23.07
C VAL A 30 30.99 43.30 24.53
N ILE A 31 30.16 43.97 25.32
CA ILE A 31 30.38 44.17 26.76
C ILE A 31 29.69 43.06 27.57
N LYS A 32 30.46 42.35 28.41
CA LYS A 32 29.92 41.43 29.42
C LYS A 32 29.37 42.21 30.61
N VAL A 33 28.19 41.83 31.09
CA VAL A 33 27.54 42.45 32.26
C VAL A 33 27.15 41.38 33.28
N SER A 34 27.49 41.61 34.55
CA SER A 34 27.01 40.84 35.70
C SER A 34 26.23 41.75 36.65
N GLN A 35 25.34 41.17 37.48
CA GLN A 35 24.47 41.95 38.37
C GLN A 35 25.28 42.80 39.38
N GLY A 36 24.91 44.08 39.52
CA GLY A 36 25.29 44.92 40.65
C GLY A 36 26.42 45.95 40.43
N THR A 37 26.88 46.17 39.20
CA THR A 37 27.93 47.17 38.91
C THR A 37 27.35 48.38 38.17
N LEU A 38 27.71 49.61 38.56
CA LEU A 38 27.43 50.83 37.78
C LEU A 38 28.40 50.92 36.60
N PHE A 39 27.90 51.26 35.41
CA PHE A 39 28.72 51.46 34.21
C PHE A 39 28.25 52.67 33.39
N GLU A 40 29.21 53.32 32.76
CA GLU A 40 29.06 54.48 31.87
C GLU A 40 29.21 53.97 30.42
N VAL A 41 28.31 54.37 29.52
CA VAL A 41 28.28 53.85 28.13
C VAL A 41 28.60 54.98 27.16
N THR A 42 29.73 54.86 26.46
CA THR A 42 30.14 55.84 25.44
C THR A 42 29.81 55.31 24.04
N ILE A 43 28.88 55.95 23.33
CA ILE A 43 28.55 55.63 21.94
C ILE A 43 29.25 56.63 21.02
N THR A 44 30.10 56.14 20.11
CA THR A 44 30.76 56.98 19.09
C THR A 44 30.22 56.64 17.70
N LEU A 45 29.63 57.63 17.01
CA LEU A 45 29.22 57.49 15.61
C LEU A 45 30.15 58.32 14.71
N GLY A 46 30.76 57.66 13.73
CA GLY A 46 31.60 58.33 12.72
C GLY A 46 30.75 59.08 11.71
N ALA A 47 30.67 60.40 11.81
CA ALA A 47 30.00 61.25 10.84
C ALA A 47 30.79 61.35 9.51
N VAL A 48 30.07 61.28 8.39
CA VAL A 48 30.52 61.83 7.10
C VAL A 48 29.60 63.00 6.79
N CYS A 49 30.18 64.13 6.38
CA CYS A 49 29.61 65.49 6.40
C CYS A 49 29.59 66.09 7.82
N GLY A 50 30.36 67.16 8.02
CA GLY A 50 30.64 67.72 9.34
C GLY A 50 29.77 68.91 9.69
N ASP A 51 28.98 68.73 10.75
CA ASP A 51 28.43 69.77 11.64
C ASP A 51 28.40 69.17 13.06
N GLU A 52 28.53 69.99 14.11
CA GLU A 52 28.58 69.51 15.51
C GLU A 52 27.23 68.96 16.00
N VAL A 53 27.27 67.79 16.64
CA VAL A 53 26.19 67.25 17.48
C VAL A 53 26.66 67.30 18.93
N THR A 54 25.99 68.11 19.75
CA THR A 54 26.18 68.14 21.21
C THR A 54 25.13 67.30 21.91
N TRP A 55 25.56 66.54 22.91
CA TRP A 55 24.73 65.67 23.74
C TRP A 55 24.72 66.22 25.17
N ASP A 56 23.56 66.27 25.80
CA ASP A 56 23.37 66.54 27.24
C ASP A 56 22.60 65.35 27.83
N ASP A 57 23.29 64.48 28.57
CA ASP A 57 22.68 63.31 29.22
C ASP A 57 22.31 63.63 30.67
N THR A 58 21.19 63.07 31.14
CA THR A 58 20.83 63.08 32.58
C THR A 58 20.30 61.70 32.97
N LEU A 59 21.11 60.93 33.69
CA LEU A 59 20.75 59.61 34.19
C LEU A 59 20.09 59.74 35.57
N THR A 60 18.90 59.16 35.76
CA THR A 60 18.25 59.08 37.08
C THR A 60 17.75 57.65 37.33
N LEU A 61 18.06 57.11 38.50
CA LEU A 61 17.64 55.78 38.95
C LEU A 61 16.52 55.91 39.99
N GLU A 62 15.32 55.45 39.66
CA GLU A 62 14.23 55.24 40.61
C GLU A 62 13.75 53.78 40.54
N GLY A 63 14.05 53.01 41.59
CA GLY A 63 13.62 51.61 41.71
C GLY A 63 14.40 50.62 40.82
N THR A 64 13.73 49.54 40.42
CA THR A 64 14.29 48.41 39.65
C THR A 64 14.37 48.64 38.14
N ASN A 65 14.08 49.86 37.68
CA ASN A 65 13.99 50.21 36.26
C ASN A 65 15.10 51.20 35.90
N LEU A 66 15.75 50.96 34.75
CA LEU A 66 16.71 51.90 34.17
C LEU A 66 15.98 52.79 33.15
N PHE A 67 16.12 54.11 33.30
CA PHE A 67 15.65 55.10 32.33
C PHE A 67 16.84 55.78 31.65
N ILE A 68 16.82 55.81 30.31
CA ILE A 68 17.78 56.53 29.48
C ILE A 68 16.96 57.42 28.54
N GLY A 69 17.15 58.73 28.63
CA GLY A 69 16.57 59.70 27.70
C GLY A 69 17.64 60.19 26.73
N VAL A 70 17.33 60.21 25.43
CA VAL A 70 18.25 60.69 24.38
C VAL A 70 17.56 61.77 23.56
N PHE A 71 18.17 62.96 23.48
CA PHE A 71 17.65 64.09 22.73
C PHE A 71 18.45 64.32 21.43
N VAL A 72 17.76 64.48 20.30
CA VAL A 72 18.39 64.70 18.98
C VAL A 72 17.75 65.89 18.28
N ARG A 73 18.59 66.78 17.71
CA ARG A 73 18.15 67.95 16.92
C ARG A 73 18.72 67.88 15.51
N SER A 74 17.92 68.19 14.49
CA SER A 74 18.34 68.24 13.07
C SER A 74 17.77 69.48 12.36
N LYS A 75 18.46 69.94 11.31
CA LYS A 75 18.08 71.11 10.48
C LYS A 75 18.38 70.88 8.99
N SER A 76 17.46 70.26 8.24
CA SER A 76 17.15 70.54 6.80
C SER A 76 16.37 69.39 6.13
N GLU A 77 15.69 69.70 5.02
CA GLU A 77 14.91 68.77 4.18
C GLU A 77 15.71 68.39 2.91
N ILE A 78 15.58 67.16 2.37
CA ILE A 78 15.54 66.79 0.92
C ILE A 78 15.39 65.25 0.68
N CYS A 79 14.67 64.89 -0.41
CA CYS A 79 14.30 63.55 -0.96
C CYS A 79 15.48 62.58 -1.30
N LEU A 80 15.36 61.26 -1.60
CA LEU A 80 14.35 60.17 -1.81
C LEU A 80 15.14 58.80 -1.90
N PRO A 81 14.61 57.56 -2.13
CA PRO A 81 13.25 56.98 -2.12
C PRO A 81 13.11 55.72 -1.18
N ALA A 82 11.96 55.02 -1.21
CA ALA A 82 11.56 53.96 -0.24
C ALA A 82 11.89 52.50 -0.64
N LEU A 83 12.12 51.62 0.37
CA LEU A 83 12.25 50.16 0.22
C LEU A 83 11.67 49.37 1.43
N VAL A 84 10.69 48.50 1.12
CA VAL A 84 10.28 47.16 1.65
C VAL A 84 10.46 46.76 3.13
N SER A 85 9.44 46.04 3.64
CA SER A 85 9.30 45.46 4.98
C SER A 85 9.83 44.02 5.16
N TYR A 86 10.08 43.64 6.42
CA TYR A 86 9.92 42.34 7.10
C TYR A 86 11.13 41.90 7.94
N SER A 87 10.83 41.37 9.13
CA SER A 87 11.78 40.98 10.18
C SER A 87 11.87 39.46 10.33
N HIS A 88 13.09 38.94 10.52
CA HIS A 88 13.32 37.68 11.22
C HIS A 88 14.01 37.99 12.55
N GLN A 89 13.48 37.51 13.67
CA GLN A 89 14.19 37.47 14.95
C GLN A 89 14.94 36.14 15.06
N TYR A 90 16.21 36.21 15.46
CA TYR A 90 16.97 35.06 15.92
C TYR A 90 17.24 35.20 17.41
N PHE A 91 16.78 34.24 18.20
CA PHE A 91 17.26 34.03 19.56
C PHE A 91 18.26 32.88 19.52
N ALA A 92 19.49 33.13 19.96
CA ALA A 92 20.49 32.10 20.23
C ALA A 92 20.65 31.99 21.75
N SER A 93 20.44 30.79 22.29
CA SER A 93 20.70 30.52 23.71
C SER A 93 22.20 30.43 23.97
N LEU A 94 22.70 31.24 24.90
CA LEU A 94 23.97 31.02 25.59
C LEU A 94 23.68 30.60 27.04
N GLU A 95 24.70 30.13 27.75
CA GLU A 95 24.57 29.48 29.07
C GLU A 95 24.05 30.43 30.18
N GLU A 96 23.64 29.84 31.31
CA GLU A 96 22.88 30.49 32.39
C GLU A 96 23.45 31.85 32.82
N GLY A 97 22.66 32.92 32.60
CA GLY A 97 22.86 34.23 33.23
C GLY A 97 23.43 35.35 32.34
N GLU A 98 23.79 35.08 31.08
CA GLU A 98 24.26 36.13 30.14
C GLU A 98 23.14 36.61 29.20
N TYR A 99 23.01 37.93 29.00
CA TYR A 99 22.06 38.55 28.05
C TYR A 99 22.82 39.27 26.93
N LEU A 100 22.47 38.98 25.67
CA LEU A 100 22.98 39.70 24.51
C LEU A 100 22.07 40.89 24.19
N MET A 101 22.57 42.12 24.32
CA MET A 101 21.84 43.32 23.92
C MET A 101 22.20 43.69 22.47
N THR A 102 21.21 43.86 21.60
CA THR A 102 21.39 44.43 20.25
C THR A 102 20.33 45.51 20.04
N VAL A 103 20.77 46.77 19.96
CA VAL A 103 19.90 47.92 19.76
C VAL A 103 19.78 48.20 18.26
N VAL A 104 18.60 47.96 17.69
CA VAL A 104 18.29 48.31 16.28
C VAL A 104 17.30 49.46 16.28
N LEU A 105 17.76 50.65 15.87
CA LEU A 105 16.91 51.84 15.78
C LEU A 105 16.13 51.83 14.46
N HIS A 106 14.79 51.83 14.54
CA HIS A 106 13.89 51.97 13.40
C HIS A 106 13.10 53.29 13.51
N SER A 107 13.16 54.13 12.49
CA SER A 107 12.36 55.35 12.39
C SER A 107 10.99 55.07 11.75
N SER A 108 9.96 55.81 12.18
CA SER A 108 8.59 55.68 11.65
C SER A 108 8.20 56.87 10.76
N ASN A 109 7.46 56.59 9.68
CA ASN A 109 7.10 57.57 8.66
C ASN A 109 5.94 58.49 9.10
N ARG A 110 6.20 59.80 9.26
CA ARG A 110 5.19 60.87 9.11
C ARG A 110 5.87 62.21 8.76
N PHE A 111 5.57 62.74 7.58
CA PHE A 111 5.99 64.08 7.14
C PHE A 111 5.09 65.16 7.77
N TYR A 112 5.66 66.06 8.58
CA TYR A 112 5.09 67.39 8.89
C TYR A 112 6.22 68.41 9.14
N PRO A 113 6.15 69.64 8.60
CA PRO A 113 7.27 70.58 8.63
C PRO A 113 7.19 71.62 9.78
N TYR A 114 7.44 71.20 11.03
CA TYR A 114 7.69 72.12 12.17
C TYR A 114 8.62 71.48 13.23
N GLU A 115 9.41 72.28 13.95
CA GLU A 115 10.31 71.82 15.02
C GLU A 115 9.53 71.09 16.13
N HIS A 116 9.89 69.84 16.41
CA HIS A 116 9.41 69.07 17.56
C HIS A 116 10.55 68.31 18.24
N TRP A 117 10.48 68.26 19.56
CA TRP A 117 11.30 67.37 20.40
C TRP A 117 10.70 65.97 20.37
N TYR A 118 11.54 64.94 20.24
CA TYR A 118 11.13 63.55 20.37
C TYR A 118 11.67 63.00 21.69
N GLU A 119 10.78 62.69 22.61
CA GLU A 119 11.10 61.97 23.85
C GLU A 119 10.96 60.47 23.58
N TYR A 120 12.08 59.75 23.57
CA TYR A 120 12.10 58.29 23.54
C TYR A 120 12.42 57.78 24.94
N SER A 121 11.37 57.55 25.74
CA SER A 121 11.47 56.78 26.97
C SER A 121 11.25 55.29 26.67
N THR A 122 12.23 54.45 26.96
CA THR A 122 12.06 52.99 27.03
C THR A 122 12.29 52.55 28.47
N THR A 123 11.49 51.60 28.96
CA THR A 123 11.55 51.10 30.33
C THR A 123 12.04 49.66 30.32
N PHE A 124 13.23 49.41 30.86
CA PHE A 124 13.74 48.05 31.03
C PHE A 124 13.42 47.57 32.45
N SER A 125 12.61 46.51 32.55
CA SER A 125 12.30 45.82 33.81
C SER A 125 13.21 44.61 33.97
N VAL A 126 13.91 44.50 35.09
CA VAL A 126 14.61 43.26 35.47
C VAL A 126 13.56 42.24 35.90
N GLY A 127 13.44 41.13 35.15
CA GLY A 127 12.27 40.25 35.20
C GLY A 127 11.96 39.63 36.57
N GLY A 128 10.73 39.85 37.03
CA GLY A 128 10.12 39.03 38.09
C GLY A 128 9.67 37.66 37.56
N PRO A 129 9.12 36.80 38.43
CA PRO A 129 8.61 35.49 38.00
C PRO A 129 7.41 35.64 37.06
N GLU A 130 7.48 34.99 35.88
CA GLU A 130 6.41 34.99 34.88
C GLU A 130 5.61 33.68 34.97
N LEU A 131 4.28 33.80 35.09
CA LEU A 131 3.36 32.65 35.06
C LEU A 131 2.64 32.58 33.70
N ARG A 132 2.86 31.48 32.97
CA ARG A 132 2.55 31.39 31.53
C ARG A 132 1.74 30.15 31.17
N ALA A 133 0.54 30.36 30.62
CA ALA A 133 -0.22 29.34 29.91
C ALA A 133 0.27 29.22 28.46
N SER A 134 0.34 27.98 27.94
CA SER A 134 0.79 27.71 26.56
C SER A 134 -0.37 27.55 25.58
N ASP A 135 -0.24 28.14 24.39
CA ASP A 135 -1.16 27.90 23.27
C ASP A 135 -1.28 26.39 22.98
N THR A 136 -2.49 25.93 22.67
CA THR A 136 -2.81 24.50 22.49
C THR A 136 -3.79 24.34 21.32
N THR A 137 -3.74 23.21 20.62
CA THR A 137 -4.71 22.89 19.57
C THR A 137 -5.55 21.68 19.98
N LEU A 138 -6.86 21.74 19.74
CA LEU A 138 -7.83 20.73 20.13
C LEU A 138 -8.83 20.43 19.01
N GLU A 139 -9.17 19.16 18.79
CA GLU A 139 -10.34 18.79 18.00
C GLU A 139 -11.65 18.98 18.79
N ARG A 140 -12.74 19.35 18.10
CA ARG A 140 -14.08 19.37 18.72
C ARG A 140 -14.42 18.02 19.35
N GLY A 141 -14.88 18.04 20.61
CA GLY A 141 -15.19 16.84 21.39
C GLY A 141 -13.99 16.01 21.87
N GLN A 142 -12.74 16.37 21.50
CA GLN A 142 -11.54 15.74 22.07
C GLN A 142 -11.09 16.44 23.34
N THR A 143 -10.19 15.79 24.09
CA THR A 143 -9.58 16.33 25.32
C THR A 143 -8.06 16.39 25.19
N CYS A 144 -7.43 17.46 25.66
CA CYS A 144 -5.96 17.62 25.69
C CYS A 144 -5.52 18.35 26.96
N ALA A 145 -4.25 18.16 27.34
CA ALA A 145 -3.59 18.83 28.44
C ALA A 145 -2.86 20.09 27.95
N MET A 146 -3.26 21.25 28.48
CA MET A 146 -2.60 22.54 28.29
C MET A 146 -1.63 22.77 29.46
N PRO A 147 -0.30 22.94 29.23
CA PRO A 147 0.65 23.19 30.30
C PRO A 147 0.61 24.66 30.76
N VAL A 148 0.78 24.87 32.06
CA VAL A 148 1.05 26.17 32.68
C VAL A 148 2.43 26.12 33.35
N SER A 149 3.32 27.00 32.90
CA SER A 149 4.72 27.13 33.33
C SER A 149 4.93 28.33 34.26
N LEU A 150 5.99 28.27 35.07
CA LEU A 150 6.51 29.39 35.84
C LEU A 150 8.02 29.53 35.61
N THR A 151 8.49 30.74 35.32
CA THR A 151 9.91 31.07 35.39
C THR A 151 10.30 31.37 36.84
N SER A 152 11.00 30.42 37.47
CA SER A 152 11.38 30.47 38.90
C SER A 152 12.84 30.89 39.08
N ALA A 153 13.12 31.63 40.15
CA ALA A 153 14.48 31.95 40.60
C ALA A 153 15.06 30.90 41.57
N GLY A 154 14.44 29.73 41.69
CA GLY A 154 14.86 28.66 42.61
C GLY A 154 14.40 28.85 44.06
N ASN A 155 13.49 29.79 44.32
CA ASN A 155 13.08 30.21 45.67
C ASN A 155 11.57 30.12 45.96
N VAL A 156 10.75 29.67 44.99
CA VAL A 156 9.29 29.58 45.10
C VAL A 156 8.88 28.25 45.74
N ASN A 157 8.02 28.25 46.76
CA ASN A 157 7.48 27.06 47.41
C ASN A 157 6.04 26.73 46.98
N ALA A 158 5.20 27.75 46.77
CA ALA A 158 3.80 27.57 46.40
C ALA A 158 3.33 28.62 45.38
N VAL A 159 2.33 28.25 44.59
CA VAL A 159 1.73 29.08 43.53
C VAL A 159 0.22 28.88 43.52
N GLY A 160 -0.53 29.94 43.77
CA GLY A 160 -1.97 30.04 43.53
C GLY A 160 -2.26 30.84 42.27
N PHE A 161 -3.27 30.45 41.49
CA PHE A 161 -3.83 31.21 40.38
C PHE A 161 -5.21 30.66 39.98
N SER A 162 -5.89 31.33 39.06
CA SER A 162 -7.09 30.80 38.40
C SER A 162 -6.99 30.89 36.89
N LEU A 163 -7.80 30.10 36.20
CA LEU A 163 -7.96 30.14 34.74
C LEU A 163 -9.41 30.47 34.39
N SER A 164 -9.60 31.46 33.53
CA SER A 164 -10.89 31.82 32.93
C SER A 164 -10.98 31.35 31.48
N PHE A 165 -12.16 30.90 31.05
CA PHE A 165 -12.43 30.31 29.73
C PHE A 165 -13.92 30.46 29.37
N ASP A 166 -14.29 30.30 28.09
CA ASP A 166 -15.71 30.26 27.69
C ASP A 166 -16.30 28.85 27.94
N PRO A 167 -17.25 28.69 28.89
CA PRO A 167 -17.81 27.39 29.24
C PRO A 167 -18.74 26.79 28.17
N ASN A 168 -19.13 27.57 27.16
CA ASN A 168 -19.90 27.07 26.00
C ASN A 168 -18.98 26.41 24.96
N VAL A 169 -17.67 26.63 25.07
CA VAL A 169 -16.68 26.30 24.04
C VAL A 169 -15.62 25.34 24.58
N LEU A 170 -15.22 25.48 25.85
CA LEU A 170 -14.32 24.58 26.57
C LEU A 170 -14.95 24.09 27.88
N SER A 171 -14.64 22.86 28.28
CA SER A 171 -15.00 22.27 29.57
C SER A 171 -13.74 21.79 30.29
N PHE A 172 -13.57 22.20 31.55
CA PHE A 172 -12.49 21.71 32.40
C PHE A 172 -12.74 20.27 32.84
N VAL A 173 -11.77 19.39 32.58
CA VAL A 173 -11.82 17.98 33.01
C VAL A 173 -11.09 17.82 34.35
N GLY A 174 -9.84 18.29 34.42
CA GLY A 174 -8.99 18.11 35.58
C GLY A 174 -7.66 18.83 35.43
N ALA A 175 -6.83 18.74 36.46
CA ALA A 175 -5.48 19.30 36.47
C ALA A 175 -4.53 18.32 37.18
N THR A 176 -3.29 18.20 36.68
CA THR A 176 -2.27 17.28 37.20
C THR A 176 -0.98 18.03 37.46
N SER A 177 -0.47 18.00 38.70
CA SER A 177 0.83 18.59 39.04
C SER A 177 1.95 17.90 38.25
N ARG A 178 2.91 18.68 37.76
CA ARG A 178 4.17 18.18 37.21
C ARG A 178 5.34 18.32 38.18
N LEU A 179 5.13 18.98 39.32
CA LEU A 179 6.09 19.05 40.43
C LEU A 179 6.01 17.80 41.32
N THR A 180 7.15 17.11 41.47
CA THR A 180 7.30 15.94 42.35
C THR A 180 7.03 16.32 43.81
N GLY A 181 6.09 15.64 44.47
CA GLY A 181 5.77 15.84 45.89
C GLY A 181 4.91 17.07 46.21
N ALA A 182 4.54 17.89 45.21
CA ALA A 182 3.64 19.02 45.43
C ALA A 182 2.19 18.55 45.64
N THR A 183 1.49 19.21 46.56
CA THR A 183 0.03 19.07 46.73
C THR A 183 -0.68 20.05 45.79
N LEU A 184 -1.57 19.54 44.94
CA LEU A 184 -2.42 20.35 44.05
C LEU A 184 -3.87 20.36 44.57
N ASN A 185 -4.40 21.54 44.83
CA ASN A 185 -5.80 21.79 45.15
C ASN A 185 -6.50 22.44 43.95
N VAL A 186 -7.69 21.94 43.60
CA VAL A 186 -8.49 22.42 42.46
C VAL A 186 -9.85 22.94 42.95
N ASN A 187 -10.06 24.25 42.87
CA ASN A 187 -11.31 24.91 43.25
C ASN A 187 -12.25 25.04 42.04
N ARG A 188 -13.27 24.18 41.99
CA ARG A 188 -14.30 24.15 40.94
C ARG A 188 -15.57 24.95 41.26
N THR A 189 -15.60 25.75 42.32
CA THR A 189 -16.85 26.41 42.80
C THR A 189 -17.47 27.40 41.81
N GLN A 190 -16.68 27.95 40.88
CA GLN A 190 -17.14 28.88 39.85
C GLN A 190 -17.06 28.30 38.43
N LEU A 191 -17.02 26.97 38.31
CA LEU A 191 -16.79 26.31 37.03
C LEU A 191 -17.89 26.57 35.99
N SER A 192 -19.14 26.72 36.43
CA SER A 192 -20.27 27.12 35.56
C SER A 192 -20.18 28.57 35.05
N ALA A 193 -19.36 29.41 35.67
CA ALA A 193 -19.06 30.77 35.20
C ALA A 193 -17.78 30.82 34.35
N GLY A 194 -17.24 29.67 33.94
CA GLY A 194 -16.01 29.60 33.14
C GLY A 194 -14.74 29.90 33.94
N GLN A 195 -14.72 29.61 35.25
CA GLN A 195 -13.57 29.89 36.13
C GLN A 195 -13.18 28.70 37.00
N VAL A 196 -11.87 28.41 37.09
CA VAL A 196 -11.32 27.35 37.93
C VAL A 196 -10.06 27.83 38.65
N GLY A 197 -10.00 27.61 39.96
CA GLY A 197 -8.83 27.96 40.77
C GLY A 197 -7.88 26.76 40.93
N LEU A 198 -6.58 27.01 40.89
CA LEU A 198 -5.50 26.04 41.08
C LEU A 198 -4.52 26.57 42.14
N ALA A 199 -4.20 25.75 43.14
CA ALA A 199 -3.18 26.07 44.12
C ALA A 199 -2.24 24.88 44.31
N LEU A 200 -0.95 25.10 44.07
CA LEU A 200 0.12 24.10 44.20
C LEU A 200 1.07 24.52 45.33
N ALA A 201 1.45 23.58 46.20
CA ALA A 201 2.44 23.82 47.25
C ALA A 201 3.37 22.61 47.42
N LEU A 202 4.68 22.86 47.46
CA LEU A 202 5.68 21.88 47.88
C LEU A 202 5.73 21.76 49.41
N PRO A 203 6.23 20.64 49.96
CA PRO A 203 6.50 20.51 51.39
C PRO A 203 7.34 21.68 51.94
N ALA A 204 7.08 22.07 53.19
CA ALA A 204 7.75 23.21 53.83
C ALA A 204 9.28 23.07 53.77
N GLY A 205 9.96 24.15 53.36
CA GLY A 205 11.41 24.17 53.17
C GLY A 205 11.90 23.75 51.78
N GLN A 206 11.03 23.26 50.88
CA GLN A 206 11.39 22.94 49.49
C GLN A 206 11.07 24.10 48.53
N ALA A 207 11.80 24.17 47.42
CA ALA A 207 11.59 25.14 46.34
C ALA A 207 11.44 24.47 44.97
N ILE A 208 10.68 25.12 44.10
CA ILE A 208 10.62 24.87 42.66
C ILE A 208 12.00 25.23 42.08
N PRO A 209 12.65 24.36 41.28
CA PRO A 209 13.95 24.63 40.68
C PRO A 209 13.98 25.94 39.89
N ALA A 210 15.19 26.49 39.69
CA ALA A 210 15.37 27.67 38.84
C ALA A 210 15.06 27.37 37.36
N GLY A 211 14.78 28.41 36.59
CA GLY A 211 14.40 28.32 35.17
C GLY A 211 12.90 28.14 34.94
N GLU A 212 12.50 27.89 33.70
CA GLU A 212 11.10 27.60 33.35
C GLU A 212 10.72 26.18 33.80
N GLN A 213 9.69 26.09 34.64
CA GLN A 213 9.18 24.82 35.17
C GLN A 213 7.69 24.69 34.86
N VAL A 214 7.28 23.60 34.20
CA VAL A 214 5.85 23.27 34.04
C VAL A 214 5.30 22.92 35.43
N LEU A 215 4.37 23.72 35.94
CA LEU A 215 3.77 23.52 37.26
C LEU A 215 2.67 22.46 37.20
N VAL A 216 1.79 22.59 36.21
CA VAL A 216 0.54 21.84 36.11
C VAL A 216 0.14 21.70 34.65
N GLU A 217 -0.41 20.54 34.32
CA GLU A 217 -1.12 20.30 33.06
C GLU A 217 -2.62 20.32 33.32
N VAL A 218 -3.35 21.15 32.57
CA VAL A 218 -4.80 21.36 32.71
C VAL A 218 -5.52 20.73 31.53
N ALA A 219 -6.39 19.76 31.80
CA ALA A 219 -7.12 19.03 30.79
C ALA A 219 -8.43 19.74 30.41
N TRP A 220 -8.59 20.02 29.12
CA TRP A 220 -9.75 20.70 28.52
C TRP A 220 -10.41 19.82 27.45
N THR A 221 -11.74 19.78 27.43
CA THR A 221 -12.54 19.24 26.32
C THR A 221 -13.19 20.39 25.55
N ALA A 222 -13.11 20.44 24.22
CA ALA A 222 -13.87 21.42 23.44
C ALA A 222 -15.28 20.93 23.16
N SER A 223 -16.22 21.87 23.07
CA SER A 223 -17.59 21.58 22.63
C SER A 223 -17.59 20.81 21.31
N SER A 224 -18.38 19.74 21.27
CA SER A 224 -18.62 18.92 20.08
C SER A 224 -19.47 19.65 19.02
N THR A 225 -20.03 20.82 19.34
CA THR A 225 -20.89 21.62 18.46
C THR A 225 -20.53 23.12 18.52
N GLY A 226 -20.98 23.87 17.51
CA GLY A 226 -20.74 25.31 17.36
C GLY A 226 -19.65 25.65 16.34
N ASP A 227 -19.51 26.93 16.01
CA ASP A 227 -18.65 27.42 14.92
C ASP A 227 -17.32 28.05 15.40
N THR A 228 -17.18 28.34 16.69
CA THR A 228 -16.01 29.02 17.29
C THR A 228 -14.71 28.23 17.07
N THR A 229 -13.77 28.77 16.28
CA THR A 229 -12.51 28.09 15.89
C THR A 229 -11.31 28.38 16.80
N GLU A 230 -11.40 29.38 17.68
CA GLU A 230 -10.38 29.68 18.69
C GLU A 230 -11.08 30.15 19.99
N SER A 231 -10.61 29.67 21.14
CA SER A 231 -11.08 30.11 22.46
C SER A 231 -9.88 30.57 23.28
N ARG A 232 -10.04 31.68 24.02
CA ARG A 232 -8.97 32.17 24.90
C ARG A 232 -9.10 31.54 26.30
N VAL A 233 -7.97 31.26 26.91
CA VAL A 233 -7.86 30.89 28.33
C VAL A 233 -6.92 31.88 29.00
N GLU A 234 -7.40 32.61 30.00
CA GLU A 234 -6.64 33.69 30.65
C GLU A 234 -6.31 33.34 32.10
N ILE A 235 -5.09 33.68 32.54
CA ILE A 235 -4.72 33.61 33.95
C ILE A 235 -5.38 34.77 34.70
N GLY A 236 -6.02 34.47 35.83
CA GLY A 236 -6.74 35.45 36.64
C GLY A 236 -6.78 35.09 38.13
N SER A 237 -7.45 35.94 38.92
CA SER A 237 -7.39 35.93 40.39
C SER A 237 -8.67 35.43 41.09
N VAL A 238 -9.57 34.75 40.38
CA VAL A 238 -10.87 34.28 40.91
C VAL A 238 -11.17 32.87 40.38
N PRO A 239 -11.51 31.88 41.24
CA PRO A 239 -11.77 31.96 42.68
C PRO A 239 -10.53 31.89 43.59
N ILE A 240 -9.33 31.68 43.04
CA ILE A 240 -8.04 31.71 43.77
C ILE A 240 -7.20 32.88 43.22
N PRO A 241 -6.68 33.78 44.07
CA PRO A 241 -5.83 34.89 43.64
C PRO A 241 -4.52 34.38 43.01
N VAL A 242 -3.93 35.16 42.11
CA VAL A 242 -2.57 34.87 41.64
C VAL A 242 -1.60 35.27 42.76
N GLU A 243 -0.98 34.27 43.39
CA GLU A 243 -0.07 34.43 44.53
C GLU A 243 1.14 33.50 44.35
N ILE A 244 2.35 34.04 44.44
CA ILE A 244 3.59 33.26 44.43
C ILE A 244 4.22 33.37 45.81
N VAL A 245 4.40 32.24 46.51
CA VAL A 245 4.92 32.21 47.89
C VAL A 245 6.33 31.64 47.87
N VAL A 246 7.32 32.39 48.38
CA VAL A 246 8.70 31.90 48.52
C VAL A 246 8.87 31.02 49.75
N VAL A 247 9.97 30.25 49.84
CA VAL A 247 10.25 29.31 50.97
C VAL A 247 10.11 29.96 52.36
N GLY A 248 10.35 31.27 52.48
CA GLY A 248 10.17 32.03 53.73
C GLY A 248 8.72 32.40 54.08
N GLY A 249 7.72 32.00 53.30
CA GLY A 249 6.29 32.31 53.52
C GLY A 249 5.84 33.69 53.04
N ASN A 250 6.74 34.51 52.48
CA ASN A 250 6.39 35.80 51.89
C ASN A 250 5.74 35.60 50.52
N VAL A 251 4.70 36.39 50.22
CA VAL A 251 4.11 36.48 48.88
C VAL A 251 4.92 37.48 48.04
N ILE A 252 5.19 37.14 46.79
CA ILE A 252 5.81 38.01 45.78
C ILE A 252 4.89 38.20 44.59
N ASP A 253 5.06 39.32 43.89
CA ASP A 253 4.24 39.72 42.75
C ASP A 253 4.53 38.83 41.51
N PRO A 254 3.52 38.19 40.89
CA PRO A 254 3.65 37.53 39.58
C PRO A 254 3.86 38.56 38.47
N GLY A 255 5.11 39.05 38.33
CA GLY A 255 5.45 40.27 37.59
C GLY A 255 4.87 40.39 36.18
N GLN A 256 4.69 39.29 35.45
CA GLN A 256 3.76 39.21 34.32
C GLN A 256 2.99 37.87 34.28
N THR A 257 1.77 37.93 33.76
CA THR A 257 0.91 36.78 33.44
C THR A 257 0.41 36.89 32.00
N ASN A 258 0.24 35.77 31.30
CA ASN A 258 -0.33 35.77 29.94
C ASN A 258 -1.73 35.10 29.88
N GLY A 259 -2.28 35.05 28.66
CA GLY A 259 -3.34 34.12 28.30
C GLY A 259 -2.90 33.29 27.10
N ALA A 260 -3.48 32.10 26.95
CA ALA A 260 -3.24 31.16 25.87
C ALA A 260 -4.43 31.09 24.91
N TRP A 261 -4.16 30.80 23.64
CA TRP A 261 -5.17 30.43 22.66
C TRP A 261 -5.31 28.91 22.58
N VAL A 262 -6.53 28.43 22.79
CA VAL A 262 -6.94 27.07 22.46
C VAL A 262 -7.58 27.10 21.07
N ARG A 263 -6.82 26.67 20.06
CA ARG A 263 -7.30 26.53 18.68
C ARG A 263 -8.21 25.32 18.58
N ILE A 264 -9.45 25.53 18.19
CA ILE A 264 -10.47 24.50 18.04
C ILE A 264 -10.57 24.13 16.57
N ILE A 265 -9.76 23.15 16.19
CA ILE A 265 -9.84 22.58 14.85
C ILE A 265 -11.10 21.72 14.76
N SER A 266 -11.95 22.06 13.81
CA SER A 266 -12.95 21.10 13.32
C SER A 266 -12.23 20.26 12.28
N THR A 267 -11.85 19.02 12.61
CA THR A 267 -11.59 18.03 11.58
C THR A 267 -12.84 17.99 10.69
N PRO A 268 -12.72 18.18 9.36
CA PRO A 268 -13.90 18.14 8.51
C PRO A 268 -14.59 16.81 8.70
N LEU A 269 -15.90 16.92 8.85
CA LEU A 269 -16.82 15.81 8.94
C LEU A 269 -16.55 14.86 7.76
N LEU A 270 -15.93 13.71 8.06
CA LEU A 270 -16.68 12.49 7.85
C LEU A 270 -17.95 12.65 8.70
N GLU A 271 -19.00 13.22 8.10
CA GLU A 271 -20.37 12.82 8.44
C GLU A 271 -20.30 11.30 8.39
N SER A 272 -20.65 10.64 9.49
CA SER A 272 -20.51 9.19 9.69
C SER A 272 -20.88 8.49 8.39
N GLY A 273 -19.84 8.06 7.65
CA GLY A 273 -20.00 7.80 6.23
C GLY A 273 -21.09 6.76 6.07
N ALA A 274 -22.06 7.01 5.19
CA ALA A 274 -22.95 5.94 4.75
C ALA A 274 -22.05 4.74 4.41
N PRO A 275 -22.34 3.54 4.95
CA PRO A 275 -21.40 2.44 4.94
C PRO A 275 -20.88 2.21 3.53
N SER A 276 -19.56 2.01 3.40
CA SER A 276 -18.94 1.87 2.09
C SER A 276 -19.64 0.75 1.33
N SER A 277 -20.12 1.02 0.13
CA SER A 277 -20.76 0.03 -0.74
C SER A 277 -19.80 -1.11 -1.16
N THR A 278 -18.52 -0.97 -0.82
CA THR A 278 -17.45 -1.96 -0.99
C THR A 278 -17.15 -2.80 0.26
N ASP A 279 -17.72 -2.45 1.44
CA ASP A 279 -17.55 -3.21 2.67
C ASP A 279 -18.57 -4.38 2.69
N VAL A 280 -18.06 -5.61 2.73
CA VAL A 280 -18.86 -6.84 2.88
C VAL A 280 -19.05 -7.10 4.38
N VAL A 281 -20.23 -6.74 4.88
CA VAL A 281 -20.62 -6.92 6.28
C VAL A 281 -20.80 -8.41 6.61
N TYR A 282 -20.17 -8.84 7.70
CA TYR A 282 -20.27 -10.19 8.25
C TYR A 282 -20.95 -10.21 9.63
N ILE A 283 -20.85 -9.12 10.39
CA ILE A 283 -21.62 -8.85 11.60
C ILE A 283 -22.12 -7.41 11.52
N GLY A 284 -23.44 -7.26 11.51
CA GLY A 284 -24.14 -5.97 11.56
C GLY A 284 -25.17 -6.05 12.69
N ASP A 285 -26.45 -5.99 12.35
CA ASP A 285 -27.57 -6.06 13.30
C ASP A 285 -27.75 -7.41 14.02
N ASP A 286 -27.13 -8.49 13.55
CA ASP A 286 -27.18 -9.83 14.15
C ASP A 286 -25.93 -10.66 13.77
N LEU A 287 -25.78 -11.83 14.40
CA LEU A 287 -24.74 -12.82 14.10
C LEU A 287 -25.03 -13.57 12.76
N PRO A 288 -23.99 -13.94 12.00
CA PRO A 288 -24.16 -14.66 10.74
C PRO A 288 -24.84 -16.03 10.96
N GLY A 289 -25.80 -16.37 10.10
CA GLY A 289 -26.47 -17.68 10.09
C GLY A 289 -27.33 -18.02 11.32
N ASN A 290 -27.85 -17.03 12.06
CA ASN A 290 -28.57 -17.23 13.34
C ASN A 290 -27.73 -17.96 14.40
N MET A 291 -26.41 -17.77 14.38
CA MET A 291 -25.49 -18.34 15.34
C MET A 291 -25.77 -17.87 16.78
N LEU A 292 -25.49 -18.76 17.74
CA LEU A 292 -25.42 -18.40 19.15
C LEU A 292 -23.98 -17.98 19.52
N ALA A 293 -23.89 -17.16 20.56
CA ALA A 293 -22.64 -16.83 21.22
C ALA A 293 -21.90 -18.08 21.73
N ASP A 294 -20.57 -17.98 21.90
CA ASP A 294 -19.84 -18.95 22.70
C ASP A 294 -20.39 -19.03 24.14
N PRO A 295 -20.39 -20.21 24.81
CA PRO A 295 -21.00 -20.40 26.12
C PRO A 295 -20.51 -19.45 27.23
N ASN A 296 -19.33 -18.86 27.07
CA ASN A 296 -18.71 -17.92 28.00
C ASN A 296 -18.80 -16.44 27.54
N SER A 297 -19.56 -16.14 26.48
CA SER A 297 -19.75 -14.80 25.93
C SER A 297 -21.20 -14.34 26.08
N THR A 298 -21.46 -13.31 26.87
CA THR A 298 -22.79 -12.67 26.95
C THR A 298 -22.86 -11.46 26.03
N TRP A 299 -23.42 -11.65 24.82
CA TRP A 299 -23.50 -10.62 23.79
C TRP A 299 -24.52 -9.53 24.18
N SER A 300 -24.06 -8.29 24.26
CA SER A 300 -24.87 -7.12 24.62
C SER A 300 -25.08 -6.22 23.40
N TRP A 301 -26.34 -5.99 23.03
CA TRP A 301 -26.72 -5.18 21.88
C TRP A 301 -27.29 -3.83 22.35
N VAL A 302 -26.88 -2.73 21.70
CA VAL A 302 -27.34 -1.36 21.99
C VAL A 302 -27.99 -0.71 20.77
N ASP A 303 -29.04 0.11 21.00
CA ASP A 303 -29.86 0.74 19.96
C ASP A 303 -29.73 2.29 19.92
N ARG A 304 -29.10 2.92 20.93
CA ARG A 304 -29.14 4.38 21.14
C ARG A 304 -27.89 5.05 21.72
N GLN A 305 -27.10 4.37 22.56
CA GLN A 305 -25.93 4.97 23.20
C GLN A 305 -24.71 4.02 23.20
N PRO A 306 -23.77 4.18 22.24
CA PRO A 306 -23.87 5.06 21.07
C PRO A 306 -25.02 4.63 20.14
N ALA A 307 -25.50 5.54 19.29
CA ALA A 307 -26.37 5.14 18.19
C ALA A 307 -25.57 4.21 17.25
N PRO A 308 -26.15 3.10 16.74
CA PRO A 308 -25.48 2.22 15.79
C PRO A 308 -24.89 2.99 14.61
N PHE A 309 -23.71 2.57 14.16
CA PHE A 309 -23.09 3.10 12.95
C PHE A 309 -23.85 2.64 11.70
N SER A 310 -24.33 1.39 11.70
CA SER A 310 -25.14 0.84 10.61
C SER A 310 -26.32 0.04 11.15
N GLY A 311 -27.42 -0.02 10.38
CA GLY A 311 -28.61 -0.77 10.77
C GLY A 311 -29.36 -0.19 11.97
N THR A 312 -29.70 -1.06 12.92
CA THR A 312 -30.58 -0.82 14.06
C THR A 312 -29.97 -1.20 15.41
N ARG A 313 -28.88 -2.00 15.46
CA ARG A 313 -28.23 -2.43 16.71
C ARG A 313 -26.71 -2.60 16.54
N ALA A 314 -25.95 -2.22 17.57
CA ALA A 314 -24.50 -2.40 17.64
C ALA A 314 -24.09 -3.20 18.89
N LEU A 315 -22.86 -3.74 18.91
CA LEU A 315 -22.34 -4.67 19.91
C LEU A 315 -21.52 -3.98 21.00
N ARG A 316 -22.02 -3.90 22.23
CA ARG A 316 -21.28 -3.32 23.36
C ARG A 316 -20.47 -4.40 24.11
N VAL A 317 -19.16 -4.20 24.21
CA VAL A 317 -18.28 -4.89 25.14
C VAL A 317 -18.06 -3.96 26.34
N SER A 318 -18.58 -4.34 27.51
CA SER A 318 -18.62 -3.43 28.67
C SER A 318 -18.60 -4.14 30.02
N GLY A 319 -18.12 -3.44 31.05
CA GLY A 319 -18.22 -3.88 32.44
C GLY A 319 -17.11 -4.83 32.92
N PHE A 320 -15.97 -4.83 32.24
CA PHE A 320 -14.81 -5.67 32.57
C PHE A 320 -13.65 -4.82 33.12
N ALA A 321 -13.27 -5.04 34.39
CA ALA A 321 -12.05 -4.48 35.00
C ALA A 321 -10.75 -5.19 34.54
N ALA A 322 -10.84 -5.96 33.45
CA ALA A 322 -9.79 -6.79 32.88
C ALA A 322 -10.17 -7.08 31.41
N LEU A 323 -9.80 -8.24 30.86
CA LEU A 323 -10.20 -8.67 29.52
C LEU A 323 -11.71 -8.99 29.45
N GLY A 324 -12.46 -8.20 28.69
CA GLY A 324 -13.77 -8.53 28.16
C GLY A 324 -13.66 -9.10 26.74
N GLN A 325 -14.39 -10.18 26.47
CA GLN A 325 -14.43 -10.83 25.16
C GLN A 325 -15.86 -11.20 24.78
N LEU A 326 -16.25 -10.93 23.54
CA LEU A 326 -17.44 -11.49 22.89
C LEU A 326 -17.02 -12.31 21.67
N SER A 327 -17.32 -13.60 21.64
CA SER A 327 -16.94 -14.50 20.54
C SER A 327 -18.06 -15.41 20.02
N PHE A 328 -17.88 -15.85 18.78
CA PHE A 328 -18.51 -17.03 18.18
C PHE A 328 -17.50 -17.79 17.29
N ARG A 329 -17.77 -19.06 17.02
CA ARG A 329 -16.94 -19.96 16.21
C ARG A 329 -17.78 -21.00 15.48
N ASP A 330 -17.21 -21.63 14.46
CA ASP A 330 -17.85 -22.68 13.67
C ASP A 330 -19.13 -22.21 12.94
N ALA A 331 -19.13 -20.94 12.50
CA ALA A 331 -20.24 -20.36 11.75
C ALA A 331 -20.48 -21.09 10.41
N PRO A 332 -21.73 -21.45 10.07
CA PRO A 332 -22.05 -22.18 8.83
C PRO A 332 -21.94 -21.30 7.58
N GLN A 333 -22.05 -19.99 7.74
CA GLN A 333 -21.68 -19.00 6.72
C GLN A 333 -20.28 -18.50 7.05
N VAL A 334 -19.31 -18.78 6.18
CA VAL A 334 -17.91 -18.34 6.35
C VAL A 334 -17.64 -17.05 5.58
N LEU A 335 -16.84 -16.15 6.16
CA LEU A 335 -16.33 -14.96 5.49
C LEU A 335 -15.11 -15.34 4.65
N ARG A 336 -15.28 -15.41 3.33
CA ARG A 336 -14.19 -15.67 2.36
C ARG A 336 -13.34 -14.42 2.19
N VAL A 337 -12.05 -14.49 2.52
CA VAL A 337 -11.10 -13.38 2.44
C VAL A 337 -10.25 -13.52 1.19
N GLY A 338 -10.33 -12.54 0.29
CA GLY A 338 -9.57 -12.50 -0.96
C GLY A 338 -8.08 -12.20 -0.77
N PRO A 339 -7.27 -12.34 -1.84
CA PRO A 339 -5.81 -12.17 -1.78
C PRO A 339 -5.35 -10.71 -1.62
N THR A 340 -6.28 -9.75 -1.60
CA THR A 340 -5.99 -8.31 -1.44
C THR A 340 -6.86 -7.65 -0.37
N ASP A 341 -7.78 -8.38 0.25
CA ASP A 341 -8.82 -7.80 1.08
C ASP A 341 -8.24 -7.21 2.38
N ASN A 342 -8.89 -6.20 2.94
CA ASN A 342 -8.61 -5.72 4.28
C ASN A 342 -9.80 -6.09 5.19
N MET A 343 -9.53 -6.55 6.40
CA MET A 343 -10.55 -6.78 7.43
C MET A 343 -10.98 -5.44 8.02
N VAL A 344 -12.28 -5.24 8.24
CA VAL A 344 -12.84 -3.98 8.75
C VAL A 344 -13.75 -4.18 9.95
N ALA A 345 -13.82 -3.17 10.81
CA ALA A 345 -14.83 -3.01 11.85
C ALA A 345 -14.96 -1.52 12.20
N TYR A 346 -16.15 -1.07 12.58
CA TYR A 346 -16.31 0.25 13.17
C TYR A 346 -16.35 0.09 14.70
N VAL A 347 -15.65 0.95 15.42
CA VAL A 347 -15.59 0.96 16.89
C VAL A 347 -15.88 2.34 17.45
N TYR A 348 -16.75 2.42 18.45
CA TYR A 348 -16.97 3.58 19.29
C TYR A 348 -16.35 3.30 20.65
N VAL A 349 -15.39 4.11 21.06
CA VAL A 349 -14.68 3.95 22.34
C VAL A 349 -15.29 4.91 23.37
N ASP A 350 -15.75 4.40 24.52
CA ASP A 350 -16.50 5.21 25.50
C ASP A 350 -15.58 6.22 26.22
N PRO A 351 -15.81 7.56 26.09
CA PRO A 351 -15.00 8.56 26.77
C PRO A 351 -15.04 8.49 28.29
N ALA A 352 -16.13 7.96 28.87
CA ALA A 352 -16.28 7.87 30.32
C ALA A 352 -15.52 6.67 30.91
N CYS A 353 -15.18 5.66 30.09
CA CYS A 353 -14.46 4.47 30.50
C CYS A 353 -13.54 3.97 29.37
N PRO A 354 -12.50 4.72 29.00
CA PRO A 354 -11.65 4.42 27.85
C PRO A 354 -10.78 3.16 28.12
N PRO A 355 -10.90 2.10 27.31
CA PRO A 355 -10.13 0.87 27.48
C PRO A 355 -8.66 1.06 27.13
N ARG A 356 -7.79 0.26 27.76
CA ARG A 356 -6.34 0.25 27.49
C ARG A 356 -5.99 -0.51 26.20
N MET A 357 -6.87 -1.40 25.75
CA MET A 357 -6.72 -2.19 24.53
C MET A 357 -8.07 -2.43 23.86
N VAL A 358 -8.09 -2.34 22.53
CA VAL A 358 -9.14 -2.87 21.64
C VAL A 358 -8.48 -3.86 20.69
N MET A 359 -9.08 -5.03 20.48
CA MET A 359 -8.56 -6.07 19.58
C MET A 359 -9.66 -6.77 18.78
N LEU A 360 -9.41 -6.91 17.47
CA LEU A 360 -10.16 -7.78 16.57
C LEU A 360 -9.41 -9.10 16.44
N GLN A 361 -10.14 -10.21 16.55
CA GLN A 361 -9.60 -11.56 16.45
C GLN A 361 -10.49 -12.41 15.54
N PHE A 362 -9.89 -13.12 14.61
CA PHE A 362 -10.59 -13.94 13.61
C PHE A 362 -10.19 -15.42 13.74
N ARG A 363 -11.14 -16.32 13.45
CA ARG A 363 -10.91 -17.77 13.46
C ARG A 363 -10.86 -18.32 12.04
N GLN A 364 -9.85 -19.13 11.74
CA GLN A 364 -9.67 -19.84 10.48
C GLN A 364 -9.56 -21.34 10.78
N GLY A 365 -10.47 -22.16 10.25
CA GLY A 365 -10.54 -23.58 10.61
C GLY A 365 -10.74 -23.75 12.12
N THR A 366 -9.71 -24.23 12.84
CA THR A 366 -9.66 -24.30 14.31
C THR A 366 -8.78 -23.23 14.96
N SER A 367 -7.99 -22.49 14.17
CA SER A 367 -6.97 -21.53 14.63
C SER A 367 -7.57 -20.17 14.95
N TRP A 368 -7.13 -19.58 16.06
CA TRP A 368 -7.51 -18.25 16.54
C TRP A 368 -6.40 -17.20 16.39
N GLU A 369 -5.32 -17.53 15.65
CA GLU A 369 -4.09 -16.74 15.56
C GLU A 369 -4.19 -15.46 14.71
N HIS A 370 -5.36 -15.11 14.20
CA HIS A 370 -5.51 -13.97 13.29
C HIS A 370 -5.97 -12.73 14.07
N ARG A 371 -5.04 -12.02 14.75
CA ARG A 371 -5.37 -10.91 15.69
C ARG A 371 -4.71 -9.58 15.36
N ALA A 372 -5.49 -8.50 15.46
CA ALA A 372 -5.05 -7.10 15.36
C ALA A 372 -5.47 -6.30 16.60
N TYR A 373 -4.57 -5.50 17.18
CA TYR A 373 -4.88 -4.71 18.37
C TYR A 373 -4.37 -3.26 18.34
N TRP A 374 -5.08 -2.40 19.08
CA TRP A 374 -4.82 -0.98 19.26
C TRP A 374 -4.71 -0.68 20.76
N GLY A 375 -3.74 0.17 21.13
CA GLY A 375 -3.45 0.50 22.53
C GLY A 375 -2.26 -0.30 23.09
N GLU A 376 -2.39 -0.77 24.33
CA GLU A 376 -1.43 -1.63 25.04
C GLU A 376 -1.61 -3.11 24.66
N ASP A 377 -0.55 -3.91 24.75
CA ASP A 377 -0.71 -5.37 24.69
C ASP A 377 -1.12 -5.91 26.07
N ARG A 378 -2.40 -6.24 26.21
CA ARG A 378 -2.98 -6.82 27.44
C ARG A 378 -3.64 -8.18 27.19
N PHE A 379 -3.45 -8.77 26.01
CA PHE A 379 -4.07 -10.03 25.65
C PHE A 379 -3.14 -11.22 25.97
N PRO A 380 -3.57 -12.21 26.78
CA PRO A 380 -2.69 -13.23 27.34
C PRO A 380 -2.30 -14.35 26.36
N TYR A 381 -2.85 -14.38 25.14
CA TYR A 381 -2.62 -15.43 24.14
C TYR A 381 -2.00 -14.89 22.85
N GLY A 382 -1.26 -15.74 22.13
CA GLY A 382 -0.57 -15.39 20.89
C GLY A 382 0.74 -14.63 21.11
N ALA A 383 1.74 -14.93 20.28
CA ALA A 383 3.00 -14.19 20.23
C ALA A 383 2.85 -12.88 19.43
N ASN A 384 3.56 -11.82 19.82
CA ASN A 384 3.62 -10.60 19.02
C ASN A 384 4.41 -10.84 17.74
N GLY A 385 3.73 -10.68 16.60
CA GLY A 385 4.30 -10.93 15.27
C GLY A 385 3.22 -11.13 14.21
N PRO A 386 3.62 -11.12 12.91
CA PRO A 386 2.70 -11.41 11.80
C PRO A 386 1.97 -12.73 12.02
N THR A 387 0.70 -12.81 11.59
CA THR A 387 -0.14 -14.01 11.65
C THR A 387 -0.40 -14.62 13.04
N SER A 388 -0.12 -13.90 14.14
CA SER A 388 -0.44 -14.33 15.52
C SER A 388 -1.09 -13.20 16.35
N LYS A 389 -0.38 -12.07 16.50
CA LYS A 389 -0.90 -10.88 17.20
C LYS A 389 -0.13 -9.65 16.72
N VAL A 390 -0.80 -8.74 16.03
CA VAL A 390 -0.17 -7.55 15.40
C VAL A 390 -0.70 -6.26 16.01
N ARG A 391 0.22 -5.37 16.42
CA ARG A 391 -0.14 -4.02 16.87
C ARG A 391 -0.39 -3.12 15.66
N MET A 392 -1.57 -2.53 15.61
CA MET A 392 -2.02 -1.65 14.53
C MET A 392 -1.90 -0.16 14.87
N GLY A 393 -1.82 0.21 16.15
CA GLY A 393 -1.61 1.60 16.57
C GLY A 393 -1.93 1.87 18.03
N ASN A 394 -2.09 3.16 18.34
CA ASN A 394 -2.65 3.63 19.60
C ASN A 394 -4.17 3.40 19.64
N LEU A 395 -4.80 3.58 20.80
CA LEU A 395 -6.23 3.41 20.97
C LEU A 395 -7.03 4.28 19.97
N PRO A 396 -8.15 3.80 19.41
CA PRO A 396 -9.02 4.60 18.56
C PRO A 396 -9.56 5.84 19.29
N ALA A 397 -9.88 6.90 18.54
CA ALA A 397 -10.37 8.15 19.10
C ALA A 397 -11.66 7.96 19.92
N LEU A 398 -11.69 8.55 21.11
CA LEU A 398 -12.82 8.45 22.03
C LEU A 398 -14.05 9.21 21.52
N GLY A 399 -15.24 8.71 21.84
CA GLY A 399 -16.50 9.44 21.69
C GLY A 399 -17.06 9.54 20.27
N ARG A 400 -16.45 8.85 19.30
CA ARG A 400 -16.92 8.77 17.91
C ARG A 400 -16.70 7.37 17.34
N TRP A 401 -17.48 7.03 16.31
CA TRP A 401 -17.24 5.83 15.52
C TRP A 401 -15.95 5.99 14.69
N VAL A 402 -15.06 5.02 14.79
CA VAL A 402 -13.77 4.97 14.08
C VAL A 402 -13.70 3.67 13.29
N ARG A 403 -13.40 3.76 11.99
CA ARG A 403 -13.15 2.59 11.14
C ARG A 403 -11.76 2.02 11.44
N LEU A 404 -11.74 0.79 11.91
CA LEU A 404 -10.57 -0.07 11.98
C LEU A 404 -10.43 -0.79 10.64
N GLU A 405 -9.24 -0.77 10.06
CA GLU A 405 -8.93 -1.47 8.82
C GLU A 405 -7.56 -2.16 8.95
N VAL A 406 -7.49 -3.44 8.57
CA VAL A 406 -6.29 -4.29 8.72
C VAL A 406 -6.11 -5.15 7.48
N PRO A 407 -4.99 -5.04 6.73
CA PRO A 407 -4.80 -5.88 5.55
C PRO A 407 -4.75 -7.37 5.85
N ALA A 408 -5.42 -8.20 5.05
CA ALA A 408 -5.50 -9.63 5.29
C ALA A 408 -4.12 -10.32 5.34
N ARG A 409 -3.12 -9.90 4.53
CA ARG A 409 -1.71 -10.36 4.65
C ARG A 409 -1.15 -10.20 6.05
N VAL A 410 -1.42 -9.09 6.73
CA VAL A 410 -0.87 -8.78 8.06
C VAL A 410 -1.38 -9.81 9.08
N LEU A 411 -2.63 -10.27 8.88
CA LEU A 411 -3.28 -11.29 9.68
C LEU A 411 -3.03 -12.72 9.18
N GLY A 412 -2.43 -12.91 8.01
CA GLY A 412 -2.28 -14.24 7.38
C GLY A 412 -3.60 -14.82 6.83
N LEU A 413 -4.59 -13.98 6.55
CA LEU A 413 -5.94 -14.37 6.13
C LEU A 413 -6.16 -14.35 4.61
N GLU A 414 -5.17 -13.95 3.80
CA GLU A 414 -5.30 -13.91 2.33
C GLU A 414 -5.62 -15.29 1.74
N GLY A 415 -6.71 -15.36 0.97
CA GLY A 415 -7.22 -16.59 0.39
C GLY A 415 -7.80 -17.59 1.40
N LYS A 416 -8.13 -17.16 2.62
CA LYS A 416 -8.67 -18.02 3.69
C LYS A 416 -10.16 -17.82 3.92
N GLU A 417 -10.75 -18.77 4.65
CA GLU A 417 -12.13 -18.71 5.12
C GLU A 417 -12.14 -18.45 6.63
N VAL A 418 -12.80 -17.38 7.05
CA VAL A 418 -13.00 -17.03 8.46
C VAL A 418 -14.33 -17.59 8.94
N ASN A 419 -14.31 -18.44 9.97
CA ASN A 419 -15.48 -19.14 10.51
C ASN A 419 -15.81 -18.75 11.97
N GLY A 420 -15.23 -17.66 12.47
CA GLY A 420 -15.46 -17.14 13.82
C GLY A 420 -14.81 -15.77 14.01
N VAL A 421 -15.35 -14.98 14.94
CA VAL A 421 -14.83 -13.65 15.31
C VAL A 421 -14.89 -13.51 16.83
N ALA A 422 -13.90 -12.84 17.39
CA ALA A 422 -13.88 -12.40 18.78
C ALA A 422 -13.53 -10.90 18.87
N LEU A 423 -14.36 -10.16 19.60
CA LEU A 423 -14.17 -8.75 19.94
C LEU A 423 -13.61 -8.67 21.35
N ASN A 424 -12.45 -8.05 21.50
CA ASN A 424 -11.69 -8.04 22.75
C ASN A 424 -11.44 -6.61 23.22
N VAL A 425 -11.70 -6.34 24.49
CA VAL A 425 -11.49 -5.04 25.15
C VAL A 425 -10.83 -5.27 26.50
N TYR A 426 -9.92 -4.40 26.93
CA TYR A 426 -9.27 -4.54 28.24
C TYR A 426 -9.39 -3.25 29.06
N ASP A 427 -9.91 -3.37 30.29
CA ASP A 427 -9.98 -2.29 31.30
C ASP A 427 -10.72 -1.04 30.79
N GLY A 428 -11.95 -1.24 30.29
CA GLY A 428 -12.84 -0.19 29.79
C GLY A 428 -13.93 -0.71 28.84
N ASP A 429 -14.64 0.21 28.20
CA ASP A 429 -15.84 -0.04 27.38
C ASP A 429 -15.64 0.36 25.91
N ALA A 430 -16.09 -0.48 24.98
CA ALA A 430 -16.19 -0.14 23.56
C ALA A 430 -17.41 -0.79 22.89
N THR A 431 -17.97 -0.13 21.89
CA THR A 431 -19.07 -0.65 21.06
C THR A 431 -18.56 -0.89 19.63
N PHE A 432 -18.94 -1.99 19.00
CA PHE A 432 -18.52 -2.37 17.65
C PHE A 432 -19.73 -2.53 16.72
N ASP A 433 -19.54 -2.25 15.44
CA ASP A 433 -20.56 -2.35 14.41
C ASP A 433 -19.86 -2.62 13.06
N HIS A 434 -20.62 -3.07 12.05
CA HIS A 434 -20.20 -3.13 10.66
C HIS A 434 -18.85 -3.87 10.46
N ILE A 435 -18.76 -5.06 11.05
CA ILE A 435 -17.56 -5.90 11.05
C ILE A 435 -17.59 -6.81 9.83
N GLY A 436 -16.47 -6.92 9.11
CA GLY A 436 -16.39 -7.71 7.89
C GLY A 436 -15.07 -7.52 7.16
N LYS A 437 -15.15 -7.31 5.85
CA LYS A 437 -13.98 -7.05 4.99
C LYS A 437 -14.29 -5.97 3.95
N VAL A 438 -13.26 -5.34 3.42
CA VAL A 438 -13.31 -4.48 2.22
C VAL A 438 -12.40 -5.05 1.14
N VAL A 439 -12.82 -4.96 -0.11
CA VAL A 439 -12.00 -5.31 -1.28
C VAL A 439 -11.41 -3.99 -1.85
N PRO A 440 -10.08 -3.85 -2.01
CA PRO A 440 -9.49 -2.61 -2.49
C PRO A 440 -9.95 -2.23 -3.89
N ALA A 441 -10.16 -0.94 -4.14
CA ALA A 441 -10.47 -0.41 -5.46
C ALA A 441 -9.24 -0.43 -6.41
N ARG A 442 -9.47 -0.58 -7.71
CA ARG A 442 -8.48 -0.45 -8.79
C ARG A 442 -8.42 0.97 -9.31
N ASP A 443 -7.21 1.52 -9.42
CA ASP A 443 -6.97 2.86 -9.96
C ASP A 443 -7.02 2.87 -11.50
N HIS A 444 -8.02 3.54 -12.07
CA HIS A 444 -8.12 3.92 -13.48
C HIS A 444 -7.61 5.36 -13.66
N LEU A 445 -6.44 5.49 -14.26
CA LEU A 445 -5.70 6.75 -14.34
C LEU A 445 -6.15 7.63 -15.50
N TRP A 446 -5.99 8.93 -15.32
CA TRP A 446 -6.28 9.97 -16.30
C TRP A 446 -5.04 10.84 -16.57
N VAL A 447 -4.24 11.14 -15.54
CA VAL A 447 -3.02 11.95 -15.64
C VAL A 447 -1.90 11.22 -14.91
N ASP A 448 -0.95 10.69 -15.68
CA ASP A 448 0.23 9.93 -15.28
C ASP A 448 1.23 10.07 -16.44
N ASP A 449 2.47 10.47 -16.17
CA ASP A 449 3.50 10.87 -17.15
C ASP A 449 3.20 12.04 -18.11
N ASP A 450 1.96 12.22 -18.58
CA ASP A 450 1.49 13.33 -19.42
C ASP A 450 -0.03 13.57 -19.23
N VAL A 451 -0.60 14.58 -19.91
CA VAL A 451 -2.05 14.68 -20.09
C VAL A 451 -2.54 13.67 -21.15
N PRO A 452 -3.79 13.16 -21.09
CA PRO A 452 -4.30 12.22 -22.08
C PRO A 452 -4.21 12.79 -23.51
N ALA A 453 -3.84 11.94 -24.46
CA ALA A 453 -3.74 12.32 -25.88
C ALA A 453 -5.06 12.93 -26.39
N GLY A 454 -4.97 14.13 -26.98
CA GLY A 454 -6.13 14.89 -27.45
C GLY A 454 -6.79 15.80 -26.41
N SER A 455 -6.31 15.83 -25.16
CA SER A 455 -6.79 16.78 -24.14
C SER A 455 -6.46 18.22 -24.52
N PHE A 456 -7.35 19.15 -24.18
CA PHE A 456 -7.09 20.59 -24.33
C PHE A 456 -6.64 21.20 -23.01
N THR A 457 -5.53 21.95 -23.04
CA THR A 457 -4.91 22.55 -21.83
C THR A 457 -4.89 24.08 -21.85
N ASN A 458 -5.28 24.71 -22.98
CA ASN A 458 -5.21 26.16 -23.20
C ASN A 458 -6.42 26.90 -22.60
N PHE A 459 -6.66 26.77 -21.29
CA PHE A 459 -7.64 27.60 -20.59
C PHE A 459 -7.06 29.00 -20.31
N PRO A 460 -7.75 30.11 -20.63
CA PRO A 460 -7.21 31.47 -20.45
C PRO A 460 -6.86 31.88 -19.01
N TRP A 461 -7.38 31.13 -18.03
CA TRP A 461 -7.19 31.34 -16.59
C TRP A 461 -6.25 30.31 -15.95
N ALA A 462 -5.81 29.28 -16.69
CA ALA A 462 -4.89 28.27 -16.17
C ALA A 462 -3.44 28.60 -16.53
N SER A 463 -2.53 28.28 -15.62
CA SER A 463 -1.09 28.28 -15.88
C SER A 463 -0.69 27.09 -16.75
N ALA A 464 0.41 27.24 -17.50
CA ALA A 464 1.00 26.14 -18.26
C ALA A 464 1.35 24.93 -17.37
N TRP A 465 1.26 23.75 -17.96
CA TRP A 465 1.72 22.50 -17.37
C TRP A 465 3.26 22.47 -17.35
N ASN A 466 3.83 22.00 -16.24
CA ASN A 466 5.29 21.87 -16.07
C ASN A 466 5.62 20.44 -15.63
N TRP A 467 6.11 19.63 -16.57
CA TRP A 467 6.44 18.23 -16.37
C TRP A 467 7.92 18.07 -15.99
N THR A 468 8.20 17.30 -14.94
CA THR A 468 9.55 17.11 -14.39
C THR A 468 9.76 15.68 -13.92
N ASN A 469 11.01 15.21 -13.89
CA ASN A 469 11.38 13.84 -13.52
C ASN A 469 12.21 13.76 -12.22
N ALA A 470 12.33 14.85 -11.47
CA ALA A 470 13.14 14.92 -10.25
C ALA A 470 12.68 16.05 -9.31
N ASN A 471 13.07 15.94 -8.03
CA ASN A 471 12.76 16.85 -6.92
C ASN A 471 11.25 17.12 -6.69
N PRO A 472 10.45 16.17 -6.15
CA PRO A 472 10.81 14.80 -5.79
C PRO A 472 10.98 13.87 -7.00
N THR A 473 11.44 12.65 -6.79
CA THR A 473 11.25 11.58 -7.78
C THR A 473 9.74 11.39 -8.01
N PRO A 474 9.26 11.24 -9.27
CA PRO A 474 7.87 10.90 -9.56
C PRO A 474 7.38 9.70 -8.74
N PHE A 475 6.10 9.71 -8.38
CA PHE A 475 5.44 8.60 -7.69
C PHE A 475 5.16 7.44 -8.63
N SER A 476 4.80 7.77 -9.87
CA SER A 476 4.55 6.82 -10.96
C SER A 476 5.35 7.22 -12.20
N GLY A 477 5.58 6.25 -13.08
CA GLY A 477 6.20 6.48 -14.38
C GLY A 477 7.59 7.13 -14.30
N THR A 478 7.75 8.17 -15.11
CA THR A 478 9.00 8.90 -15.38
C THR A 478 8.89 10.42 -15.19
N ARG A 479 7.67 10.98 -15.12
CA ARG A 479 7.38 12.41 -15.01
C ARG A 479 6.13 12.68 -14.17
N MET A 480 6.26 13.62 -13.25
CA MET A 480 5.16 14.25 -12.49
C MET A 480 4.92 15.67 -13.00
N HIS A 481 3.74 16.25 -12.74
CA HIS A 481 3.51 17.68 -12.99
C HIS A 481 3.68 18.52 -11.73
N VAL A 482 4.22 19.72 -11.89
CA VAL A 482 4.62 20.60 -10.78
C VAL A 482 4.00 21.99 -10.94
N MET A 483 3.52 22.54 -9.83
CA MET A 483 3.31 23.98 -9.65
C MET A 483 4.53 24.55 -8.92
N PRO A 484 5.37 25.38 -9.57
CA PRO A 484 6.52 26.01 -8.93
C PRO A 484 6.15 26.84 -7.71
N ALA A 485 7.15 27.10 -6.86
CA ALA A 485 7.06 28.03 -5.76
C ALA A 485 6.54 29.40 -6.25
N GLY A 486 5.51 29.92 -5.61
CA GLY A 486 4.89 31.20 -5.95
C GLY A 486 3.79 31.56 -4.96
N THR A 487 3.26 32.77 -5.06
CA THR A 487 2.20 33.27 -4.17
C THR A 487 0.82 33.23 -4.83
N GLY A 488 -0.24 33.27 -4.01
CA GLY A 488 -1.63 33.28 -4.45
C GLY A 488 -2.10 31.96 -5.08
N LEU A 489 -3.34 31.94 -5.53
CA LEU A 489 -3.95 30.78 -6.19
C LEU A 489 -3.38 30.59 -7.61
N ARG A 490 -2.79 29.42 -7.86
CA ARG A 490 -2.32 28.97 -9.19
C ARG A 490 -3.03 27.67 -9.55
N THR A 491 -3.37 27.50 -10.83
CA THR A 491 -4.20 26.37 -11.30
C THR A 491 -3.70 25.82 -12.64
N GLN A 492 -3.53 24.50 -12.74
CA GLN A 492 -3.29 23.77 -13.99
C GLN A 492 -4.56 22.99 -14.34
N ALA A 493 -4.98 23.03 -15.60
CA ALA A 493 -6.24 22.43 -16.04
C ALA A 493 -6.11 21.71 -17.37
N LEU A 494 -6.91 20.65 -17.55
CA LEU A 494 -7.13 19.97 -18.82
C LEU A 494 -8.62 19.69 -19.02
N GLY A 495 -9.07 19.68 -20.26
CA GLY A 495 -10.35 19.11 -20.64
C GLY A 495 -10.17 17.91 -21.55
N PHE A 496 -11.01 16.89 -21.36
CA PHE A 496 -10.88 15.61 -22.05
C PHE A 496 -11.36 15.69 -23.51
N PRO A 497 -10.75 14.94 -24.45
CA PRO A 497 -11.31 14.77 -25.80
C PRO A 497 -12.68 14.08 -25.71
N ALA A 498 -13.57 14.40 -26.66
CA ALA A 498 -15.00 14.15 -26.52
C ALA A 498 -15.45 12.67 -26.55
N ALA A 499 -15.36 11.97 -25.41
CA ALA A 499 -16.35 10.98 -24.92
C ALA A 499 -16.03 10.48 -23.49
N ASP A 500 -17.00 10.65 -22.58
CA ASP A 500 -17.29 9.83 -21.39
C ASP A 500 -16.16 9.37 -20.43
N VAL A 501 -15.58 10.32 -19.70
CA VAL A 501 -14.98 10.02 -18.37
C VAL A 501 -16.11 9.89 -17.33
N LEU A 502 -16.84 8.78 -17.37
CA LEU A 502 -17.91 8.47 -16.43
C LEU A 502 -17.34 8.15 -15.04
N VAL A 503 -17.84 8.84 -14.02
CA VAL A 503 -17.58 8.55 -12.60
C VAL A 503 -18.80 7.82 -12.04
N GLY A 504 -18.61 6.60 -11.53
CA GLY A 504 -19.64 5.80 -10.87
C GLY A 504 -20.08 6.39 -9.54
N ALA A 505 -21.22 5.94 -9.01
CA ALA A 505 -21.72 6.40 -7.70
C ALA A 505 -20.72 6.08 -6.56
N ASP A 506 -20.09 4.92 -6.67
CA ASP A 506 -19.21 4.30 -5.68
C ASP A 506 -17.71 4.49 -5.99
N ASP A 507 -17.38 5.23 -7.06
CA ASP A 507 -15.99 5.52 -7.42
C ASP A 507 -15.39 6.53 -6.42
N SER A 508 -14.09 6.42 -6.14
CA SER A 508 -13.32 7.43 -5.42
C SER A 508 -12.35 8.13 -6.35
N LEU A 509 -12.36 9.46 -6.39
CA LEU A 509 -11.45 10.27 -7.20
C LEU A 509 -10.12 10.41 -6.47
N ILE A 510 -9.01 10.21 -7.17
CA ILE A 510 -7.69 10.04 -6.53
C ILE A 510 -6.60 10.85 -7.23
N SER A 511 -5.60 11.25 -6.46
CA SER A 511 -4.39 11.92 -6.93
C SER A 511 -3.27 11.71 -5.92
N HIS A 512 -2.03 11.56 -6.38
CA HIS A 512 -0.87 11.56 -5.49
C HIS A 512 -0.28 12.96 -5.47
N VAL A 513 -0.05 13.48 -4.26
CA VAL A 513 0.45 14.84 -4.04
C VAL A 513 1.70 14.82 -3.18
N TYR A 514 2.65 15.69 -3.50
CA TYR A 514 3.84 15.96 -2.69
C TYR A 514 3.91 17.46 -2.41
N LEU A 515 3.95 17.83 -1.13
CA LEU A 515 4.15 19.22 -0.70
C LEU A 515 5.62 19.44 -0.37
N ASP A 516 6.21 20.50 -0.91
CA ASP A 516 7.60 20.88 -0.63
C ASP A 516 7.76 21.37 0.83
N PRO A 517 8.57 20.72 1.69
CA PRO A 517 8.80 21.19 3.06
C PRO A 517 9.43 22.57 3.16
N ALA A 518 10.22 22.97 2.15
CA ALA A 518 10.87 24.28 2.12
C ALA A 518 9.93 25.39 1.62
N ASN A 519 8.87 25.01 0.90
CA ASN A 519 7.89 25.93 0.31
C ASN A 519 6.47 25.35 0.47
N PRO A 520 5.93 25.16 1.69
CA PRO A 520 4.62 24.55 1.86
C PRO A 520 3.52 25.46 1.29
N PRO A 521 2.50 24.92 0.60
CA PRO A 521 1.30 25.67 0.26
C PRO A 521 0.48 25.94 1.52
N ARG A 522 -0.52 26.82 1.44
CA ARG A 522 -1.53 27.04 2.49
C ARG A 522 -2.87 26.35 2.18
N MET A 523 -3.15 26.11 0.90
CA MET A 523 -4.32 25.37 0.43
C MET A 523 -3.97 24.58 -0.84
N ILE A 524 -4.54 23.39 -1.01
CA ILE A 524 -4.55 22.65 -2.28
C ILE A 524 -5.99 22.27 -2.66
N ILE A 525 -6.29 22.22 -3.96
CA ILE A 525 -7.63 21.92 -4.47
C ILE A 525 -7.55 20.93 -5.64
N LEU A 526 -8.41 19.92 -5.64
CA LEU A 526 -8.80 19.14 -6.83
C LEU A 526 -10.20 19.59 -7.27
N GLN A 527 -10.37 19.86 -8.56
CA GLN A 527 -11.59 20.38 -9.15
C GLN A 527 -11.97 19.59 -10.40
N TRP A 528 -13.26 19.32 -10.58
CA TRP A 528 -13.79 18.60 -11.73
C TRP A 528 -14.90 19.41 -12.39
N HIS A 529 -15.03 19.25 -13.70
CA HIS A 529 -16.06 19.89 -14.50
C HIS A 529 -17.04 18.84 -15.04
N THR A 530 -18.35 19.11 -14.96
CA THR A 530 -19.37 18.32 -15.67
C THR A 530 -20.09 19.23 -16.68
N ASP A 531 -21.14 19.92 -16.23
CA ASP A 531 -21.73 21.12 -16.84
C ASP A 531 -21.16 22.43 -16.26
N SER A 532 -20.49 22.31 -15.10
CA SER A 532 -19.98 23.39 -14.28
C SER A 532 -18.78 22.92 -13.45
N TRP A 533 -17.98 23.86 -12.93
CA TRP A 533 -16.83 23.59 -12.05
C TRP A 533 -17.20 23.40 -10.58
N GLU A 534 -18.49 23.27 -10.25
CA GLU A 534 -19.02 23.25 -8.86
C GLU A 534 -18.81 21.89 -8.15
N HIS A 535 -17.72 21.20 -8.48
CA HIS A 535 -17.30 19.93 -7.90
C HIS A 535 -15.85 20.06 -7.45
N ARG A 536 -15.61 20.39 -6.18
CA ARG A 536 -14.25 20.69 -5.67
C ARG A 536 -14.00 20.07 -4.31
N ALA A 537 -12.79 19.56 -4.12
CA ALA A 537 -12.27 19.04 -2.86
C ALA A 537 -10.99 19.81 -2.48
N TYR A 538 -10.88 20.28 -1.24
CA TYR A 538 -9.73 21.09 -0.80
C TYR A 538 -9.19 20.68 0.57
N TRP A 539 -7.90 20.94 0.76
CA TRP A 539 -7.17 20.71 2.02
C TRP A 539 -6.39 21.97 2.41
N GLY A 540 -6.25 22.20 3.72
CA GLY A 540 -5.62 23.41 4.27
C GLY A 540 -6.60 24.53 4.56
N GLU A 541 -6.13 25.78 4.49
CA GLU A 541 -6.93 26.98 4.77
C GLU A 541 -8.01 27.22 3.69
N ASP A 542 -9.15 27.82 4.04
CA ASP A 542 -10.19 28.22 3.08
C ASP A 542 -9.83 29.56 2.39
N LEU A 543 -8.86 29.51 1.47
CA LEU A 543 -8.36 30.67 0.71
C LEU A 543 -9.00 30.77 -0.68
N PHE A 544 -10.29 30.45 -0.79
CA PHE A 544 -11.04 30.56 -2.04
C PHE A 544 -11.28 32.03 -2.44
N PRO A 545 -11.15 32.40 -3.73
CA PRO A 545 -11.51 33.73 -4.21
C PRO A 545 -12.97 34.06 -3.90
N GLU A 546 -13.29 35.31 -3.53
CA GLU A 546 -14.66 35.71 -3.14
C GLU A 546 -15.71 35.43 -4.24
N ALA A 547 -15.30 35.47 -5.51
CA ALA A 547 -16.13 35.12 -6.66
C ALA A 547 -16.54 33.63 -6.70
N TRP A 548 -15.77 32.74 -6.09
CA TRP A 548 -16.07 31.29 -5.97
C TRP A 548 -16.88 30.97 -4.71
N SER A 549 -16.98 31.91 -3.76
CA SER A 549 -17.64 31.74 -2.46
C SER A 549 -19.14 32.14 -2.45
N LYS A 550 -19.77 32.33 -3.62
CA LYS A 550 -21.18 32.77 -3.75
C LYS A 550 -22.16 31.66 -4.20
N GLY A 551 -21.78 30.38 -4.06
CA GLY A 551 -22.56 29.19 -4.44
C GLY A 551 -22.84 28.22 -3.27
N ARG A 552 -23.90 27.41 -3.39
CA ARG A 552 -24.40 26.47 -2.36
C ARG A 552 -23.35 25.46 -1.86
N LEU A 553 -23.59 24.91 -0.66
CA LEU A 553 -22.80 23.94 0.12
C LEU A 553 -22.12 22.76 -0.62
N THR A 554 -22.50 22.44 -1.86
CA THR A 554 -21.89 21.36 -2.67
C THR A 554 -20.68 21.81 -3.49
N SER A 555 -20.45 23.12 -3.65
CA SER A 555 -19.47 23.72 -4.58
C SER A 555 -18.00 23.55 -4.18
N LYS A 556 -17.73 23.40 -2.88
CA LYS A 556 -16.41 23.12 -2.30
C LYS A 556 -16.56 22.24 -1.07
N ARG A 557 -15.74 21.19 -0.98
CA ARG A 557 -15.74 20.21 0.11
C ARG A 557 -14.40 20.24 0.82
N TYR A 558 -14.42 20.54 2.12
CA TYR A 558 -13.22 20.50 2.96
C TYR A 558 -12.90 19.05 3.31
N MET A 559 -11.68 18.61 3.00
CA MET A 559 -11.25 17.22 3.10
C MET A 559 -10.19 16.97 4.19
N GLY A 560 -9.63 18.03 4.78
CA GLY A 560 -8.71 17.93 5.92
C GLY A 560 -7.67 19.06 5.99
N PRO A 561 -6.83 19.07 7.04
CA PRO A 561 -5.59 19.84 7.00
C PRO A 561 -4.72 19.41 5.81
N LEU A 562 -3.69 20.20 5.50
CA LEU A 562 -2.73 19.82 4.46
C LEU A 562 -2.09 18.45 4.75
N PRO A 563 -1.92 17.59 3.74
CA PRO A 563 -1.18 16.34 3.91
C PRO A 563 0.28 16.62 4.29
N SER A 564 0.91 15.66 4.98
CA SER A 564 2.30 15.77 5.44
C SER A 564 3.26 16.11 4.31
N ALA A 565 4.02 17.20 4.46
CA ALA A 565 5.04 17.60 3.48
C ALA A 565 6.23 16.62 3.44
N GLY A 566 6.97 16.65 2.34
CA GLY A 566 8.21 15.89 2.17
C GLY A 566 8.04 14.44 1.71
N GLN A 567 6.81 13.98 1.52
CA GLN A 567 6.47 12.64 1.08
C GLN A 567 5.27 12.65 0.11
N TRP A 568 5.13 11.59 -0.69
CA TRP A 568 3.97 11.39 -1.55
C TRP A 568 2.78 10.87 -0.73
N ILE A 569 1.65 11.56 -0.79
CA ILE A 569 0.40 11.19 -0.13
C ILE A 569 -0.70 10.98 -1.17
N ARG A 570 -1.44 9.87 -1.08
CA ARG A 570 -2.62 9.59 -1.90
C ARG A 570 -3.82 10.35 -1.34
N LEU A 571 -4.30 11.35 -2.07
CA LEU A 571 -5.61 11.95 -1.85
C LEU A 571 -6.68 11.00 -2.39
N SER A 572 -7.81 10.91 -1.68
CA SER A 572 -8.96 10.11 -2.08
C SER A 572 -10.25 10.85 -1.71
N VAL A 573 -11.14 11.04 -2.69
CA VAL A 573 -12.38 11.82 -2.56
C VAL A 573 -13.53 10.97 -3.11
N PRO A 574 -14.44 10.46 -2.26
CA PRO A 574 -15.60 9.70 -2.75
C PRO A 574 -16.44 10.55 -3.72
N ALA A 575 -16.80 10.01 -4.88
CA ALA A 575 -17.48 10.77 -5.92
C ALA A 575 -18.82 11.37 -5.46
N GLY A 576 -19.54 10.68 -4.56
CA GLY A 576 -20.75 11.18 -3.92
C GLY A 576 -20.55 12.48 -3.11
N VAL A 577 -19.42 12.62 -2.41
CA VAL A 577 -19.14 13.79 -1.54
C VAL A 577 -19.09 15.09 -2.35
N VAL A 578 -18.48 15.04 -3.53
CA VAL A 578 -18.40 16.16 -4.50
C VAL A 578 -19.54 16.16 -5.54
N GLY A 579 -20.56 15.30 -5.38
CA GLY A 579 -21.75 15.29 -6.24
C GLY A 579 -21.51 14.77 -7.67
N LEU A 580 -20.47 13.98 -7.89
CA LEU A 580 -20.07 13.42 -9.19
C LEU A 580 -20.54 11.96 -9.41
N GLY A 581 -21.13 11.33 -8.40
CA GLY A 581 -21.64 9.96 -8.51
C GLY A 581 -22.61 9.78 -9.67
N GLY A 582 -22.25 8.93 -10.65
CA GLY A 582 -23.03 8.66 -11.85
C GLY A 582 -22.93 9.74 -12.95
N ARG A 583 -21.99 10.69 -12.87
CA ARG A 583 -21.83 11.79 -13.83
C ARG A 583 -20.61 11.63 -14.74
N THR A 584 -20.71 12.15 -15.96
CA THR A 584 -19.56 12.30 -16.87
C THR A 584 -18.77 13.56 -16.52
N VAL A 585 -17.49 13.40 -16.20
CA VAL A 585 -16.52 14.49 -16.08
C VAL A 585 -16.00 14.87 -17.46
N THR A 586 -15.90 16.16 -17.74
CA THR A 586 -15.46 16.72 -19.04
C THR A 586 -14.16 17.52 -18.94
N ALA A 587 -13.79 17.98 -17.74
CA ALA A 587 -12.48 18.59 -17.46
C ALA A 587 -12.06 18.39 -16.00
N LEU A 588 -10.76 18.56 -15.74
CA LEU A 588 -10.09 18.42 -14.45
C LEU A 588 -9.14 19.61 -14.24
N ALA A 589 -9.06 20.11 -13.01
CA ALA A 589 -8.10 21.12 -12.62
C ALA A 589 -7.51 20.85 -11.23
N PHE A 590 -6.23 21.21 -11.08
CA PHE A 590 -5.45 21.13 -9.86
C PHE A 590 -5.10 22.55 -9.47
N SER A 591 -5.19 22.89 -8.18
CA SER A 591 -4.80 24.22 -7.68
C SER A 591 -3.97 24.15 -6.41
N ALA A 592 -3.11 25.15 -6.23
CA ALA A 592 -2.41 25.43 -4.98
C ALA A 592 -2.47 26.93 -4.66
N HIS A 593 -2.65 27.27 -3.38
CA HIS A 593 -2.47 28.62 -2.86
C HIS A 593 -1.12 28.69 -2.14
N ASP A 594 -0.25 29.59 -2.59
CA ASP A 594 1.15 29.69 -2.16
C ASP A 594 1.98 28.41 -2.40
N GLY A 595 3.23 28.37 -1.91
CA GLY A 595 4.08 27.16 -1.87
C GLY A 595 4.46 26.52 -3.22
N ARG A 596 5.05 25.32 -3.17
CA ARG A 596 5.38 24.45 -4.30
C ARG A 596 4.72 23.08 -4.09
N VAL A 597 4.05 22.58 -5.13
CA VAL A 597 3.30 21.32 -5.08
C VAL A 597 3.60 20.49 -6.33
N ALA A 598 3.85 19.20 -6.15
CA ALA A 598 3.91 18.23 -7.22
C ALA A 598 2.72 17.26 -7.15
N TRP A 599 2.25 16.83 -8.32
CA TRP A 599 1.05 16.02 -8.50
C TRP A 599 1.33 14.90 -9.51
N ASP A 600 0.79 13.72 -9.26
CA ASP A 600 1.08 12.50 -10.02
C ASP A 600 -0.06 11.46 -9.89
N ASN A 601 -0.03 10.41 -10.72
CA ASN A 601 -0.89 9.21 -10.67
C ASN A 601 -2.34 9.55 -10.27
N THR A 602 -2.99 10.37 -11.10
CA THR A 602 -4.33 10.95 -10.85
C THR A 602 -5.38 10.28 -11.72
N GLY A 603 -6.55 10.01 -11.15
CA GLY A 603 -7.68 9.38 -11.86
C GLY A 603 -8.84 9.07 -10.93
N LYS A 604 -9.41 7.88 -11.09
CA LYS A 604 -10.44 7.33 -10.20
C LYS A 604 -10.12 5.90 -9.77
N ALA A 605 -10.34 5.60 -8.51
CA ALA A 605 -10.38 4.25 -7.98
C ALA A 605 -11.80 3.69 -8.16
N VAL A 606 -11.93 2.65 -8.98
CA VAL A 606 -13.16 1.89 -9.20
C VAL A 606 -13.13 0.65 -8.29
N PRO A 607 -14.17 0.35 -7.50
CA PRO A 607 -14.21 -0.85 -6.66
C PRO A 607 -13.84 -2.13 -7.44
N ALA A 608 -12.90 -2.94 -6.93
CA ALA A 608 -12.48 -4.18 -7.58
C ALA A 608 -13.41 -5.35 -7.24
N VAL A 609 -14.71 -5.14 -7.47
CA VAL A 609 -15.79 -6.07 -7.08
C VAL A 609 -16.85 -6.17 -8.17
N ASP A 610 -17.72 -7.16 -8.00
CA ASP A 610 -18.95 -7.27 -8.75
C ASP A 610 -19.82 -6.01 -8.55
N TYR A 611 -20.03 -5.24 -9.60
CA TYR A 611 -21.11 -4.27 -9.70
C TYR A 611 -22.42 -5.02 -9.93
N PHE A 612 -23.21 -5.21 -8.87
CA PHE A 612 -24.55 -5.78 -8.97
C PHE A 612 -25.54 -4.72 -9.44
N TRP A 613 -25.92 -4.79 -10.72
CA TRP A 613 -26.95 -3.95 -11.32
C TRP A 613 -28.37 -4.37 -10.92
N VAL A 614 -28.54 -5.62 -10.49
CA VAL A 614 -29.79 -6.18 -9.94
C VAL A 614 -29.44 -6.91 -8.63
N GLY A 615 -30.05 -6.51 -7.53
CA GLY A 615 -29.77 -7.03 -6.18
C GLY A 615 -31.05 -7.49 -5.47
N ASP A 616 -31.31 -6.93 -4.28
CA ASP A 616 -32.57 -7.04 -3.52
C ASP A 616 -33.77 -6.36 -4.23
N GLU A 617 -33.48 -5.53 -5.24
CA GLU A 617 -34.47 -4.86 -6.08
C GLU A 617 -34.03 -4.82 -7.56
N ILE A 618 -34.98 -4.44 -8.43
CA ILE A 618 -34.75 -4.16 -9.85
C ILE A 618 -34.30 -2.70 -9.96
N PRO A 619 -33.29 -2.35 -10.78
CA PRO A 619 -32.94 -0.95 -10.99
C PRO A 619 -34.15 -0.14 -11.51
N ALA A 620 -34.17 1.16 -11.22
CA ALA A 620 -35.27 2.03 -11.63
C ALA A 620 -35.45 1.99 -13.16
N THR A 621 -36.63 1.54 -13.61
CA THR A 621 -36.88 1.12 -15.00
C THR A 621 -38.21 1.66 -15.50
N ARG A 622 -38.29 1.94 -16.81
CA ARG A 622 -39.56 2.37 -17.45
C ARG A 622 -40.46 1.20 -17.85
N VAL A 623 -39.91 -0.02 -17.96
CA VAL A 623 -40.64 -1.22 -18.39
C VAL A 623 -40.11 -2.43 -17.62
N GLN A 624 -41.02 -3.16 -16.99
CA GLN A 624 -40.83 -4.54 -16.53
C GLN A 624 -41.81 -5.43 -17.30
N SER A 625 -41.37 -6.62 -17.69
CA SER A 625 -42.19 -7.55 -18.48
C SER A 625 -41.74 -9.00 -18.24
N TYR A 626 -42.51 -9.94 -18.76
CA TYR A 626 -42.28 -11.36 -18.59
C TYR A 626 -42.81 -12.21 -19.75
N THR A 627 -42.25 -13.40 -19.87
CA THR A 627 -42.77 -14.49 -20.70
C THR A 627 -43.01 -15.70 -19.80
N GLY A 628 -44.27 -15.97 -19.45
CA GLY A 628 -44.67 -17.07 -18.57
C GLY A 628 -44.65 -16.73 -17.08
N GLU A 629 -43.53 -16.25 -16.53
CA GLU A 629 -43.37 -16.00 -15.07
C GLU A 629 -43.17 -14.52 -14.73
N ALA A 630 -44.01 -13.96 -13.85
CA ALA A 630 -43.78 -12.60 -13.34
C ALA A 630 -42.60 -12.54 -12.36
N TRP A 631 -42.06 -11.34 -12.12
CA TRP A 631 -41.03 -11.11 -11.10
C TRP A 631 -41.56 -11.50 -9.70
N GLN A 632 -40.96 -12.53 -9.09
CA GLN A 632 -41.28 -12.97 -7.73
C GLN A 632 -40.05 -12.88 -6.84
N TRP A 633 -40.22 -12.30 -5.65
CA TRP A 633 -39.17 -12.16 -4.64
C TRP A 633 -39.40 -13.11 -3.47
N ALA A 634 -38.33 -13.72 -2.97
CA ALA A 634 -38.33 -14.58 -1.80
C ALA A 634 -37.16 -14.22 -0.86
N THR A 635 -37.31 -14.56 0.42
CA THR A 635 -36.35 -14.26 1.49
C THR A 635 -35.70 -15.52 2.09
N ASN A 636 -36.17 -16.72 1.71
CA ASN A 636 -35.67 -18.01 2.20
C ASN A 636 -36.01 -19.17 1.23
N ASN A 637 -35.39 -20.34 1.48
CA ASN A 637 -35.54 -21.59 0.72
C ASN A 637 -35.27 -21.47 -0.81
N PRO A 638 -34.03 -21.19 -1.24
CA PRO A 638 -32.78 -21.16 -0.46
C PRO A 638 -32.56 -19.87 0.36
N THR A 639 -31.63 -19.87 1.32
CA THR A 639 -31.15 -18.61 1.92
C THR A 639 -30.57 -17.71 0.81
N PRO A 640 -30.83 -16.39 0.77
CA PRO A 640 -30.25 -15.48 -0.23
C PRO A 640 -28.72 -15.58 -0.30
N PHE A 641 -28.14 -15.41 -1.49
CA PHE A 641 -26.67 -15.39 -1.66
C PHE A 641 -26.03 -14.18 -0.98
N ALA A 642 -26.61 -13.01 -1.19
CA ALA A 642 -26.28 -11.73 -0.56
C ALA A 642 -27.55 -10.87 -0.55
N GLY A 643 -27.60 -9.89 0.36
CA GLY A 643 -28.82 -9.11 0.60
C GLY A 643 -29.89 -9.92 1.35
N ASN A 644 -31.09 -9.34 1.46
CA ASN A 644 -32.22 -9.93 2.17
C ASN A 644 -33.17 -10.71 1.24
N ARG A 645 -33.02 -10.59 -0.09
CA ARG A 645 -33.96 -11.13 -1.08
C ARG A 645 -33.25 -11.73 -2.29
N PHE A 646 -33.93 -12.68 -2.92
CA PHE A 646 -33.57 -13.19 -4.24
C PHE A 646 -34.82 -13.36 -5.09
N ARG A 647 -34.64 -13.57 -6.40
CA ARG A 647 -35.75 -13.77 -7.33
C ARG A 647 -36.03 -15.25 -7.51
N LEU A 648 -37.26 -15.67 -7.26
CA LEU A 648 -37.65 -17.08 -7.35
C LEU A 648 -38.35 -17.36 -8.68
N SER A 649 -37.84 -18.33 -9.42
CA SER A 649 -38.51 -18.91 -10.59
C SER A 649 -39.12 -20.26 -10.18
N PRO A 650 -40.46 -20.37 -10.06
CA PRO A 650 -41.14 -21.56 -9.54
C PRO A 650 -41.04 -22.79 -10.49
N ALA A 651 -41.52 -23.96 -10.07
CA ALA A 651 -41.49 -25.15 -10.92
C ALA A 651 -42.29 -24.96 -12.23
N ALA A 652 -41.68 -25.21 -13.38
CA ALA A 652 -42.33 -25.18 -14.70
C ALA A 652 -41.78 -26.29 -15.63
N ALA A 653 -42.49 -26.60 -16.71
CA ALA A 653 -42.06 -27.60 -17.71
C ALA A 653 -41.35 -26.99 -18.93
N ASP A 654 -41.78 -25.79 -19.35
CA ASP A 654 -41.38 -25.14 -20.59
C ASP A 654 -40.45 -23.92 -20.36
N TYR A 655 -40.17 -23.17 -21.42
CA TYR A 655 -39.47 -21.88 -21.36
C TYR A 655 -40.23 -20.87 -20.49
N GLN A 656 -39.49 -20.19 -19.61
CA GLN A 656 -39.96 -19.11 -18.74
C GLN A 656 -38.88 -18.03 -18.64
N GLY A 657 -39.28 -16.77 -18.51
CA GLY A 657 -38.31 -15.69 -18.23
C GLY A 657 -38.95 -14.35 -17.87
N HIS A 658 -38.17 -13.51 -17.20
CA HIS A 658 -38.58 -12.19 -16.72
C HIS A 658 -37.50 -11.15 -16.98
N PHE A 659 -37.89 -9.94 -17.40
CA PHE A 659 -36.95 -8.92 -17.90
C PHE A 659 -37.38 -7.48 -17.61
N PHE A 660 -36.42 -6.57 -17.73
CA PHE A 660 -36.63 -5.12 -17.66
C PHE A 660 -35.94 -4.39 -18.81
N LEU A 661 -36.44 -3.19 -19.13
CA LEU A 661 -35.92 -2.30 -20.16
C LEU A 661 -35.93 -0.84 -19.70
N ASN A 662 -35.02 -0.06 -20.29
CA ASN A 662 -34.81 1.36 -20.02
C ASN A 662 -34.50 1.62 -18.54
N ALA A 663 -33.52 0.89 -18.01
CA ALA A 663 -32.96 1.12 -16.69
C ALA A 663 -32.21 2.46 -16.61
N ALA A 664 -32.33 3.13 -15.47
CA ALA A 664 -31.73 4.41 -15.14
C ALA A 664 -31.15 4.36 -13.70
N PRO A 665 -29.82 4.40 -13.51
CA PRO A 665 -28.79 4.47 -14.55
C PRO A 665 -28.68 3.16 -15.36
N PRO A 666 -28.26 3.24 -16.64
CA PRO A 666 -27.89 2.07 -17.41
C PRO A 666 -26.54 1.51 -16.94
N MET A 667 -26.26 0.23 -17.20
CA MET A 667 -24.97 -0.38 -16.87
C MET A 667 -24.00 -0.25 -18.06
N TYR A 668 -22.96 0.58 -17.91
CA TYR A 668 -21.84 0.57 -18.86
C TYR A 668 -20.95 -0.65 -18.61
N VAL A 669 -20.48 -1.29 -19.68
CA VAL A 669 -19.64 -2.49 -19.64
C VAL A 669 -18.29 -2.15 -20.27
N ASN A 670 -17.23 -2.12 -19.47
CA ASN A 670 -15.90 -1.76 -19.92
C ASN A 670 -15.31 -2.88 -20.81
N PRO A 671 -14.32 -2.57 -21.66
CA PRO A 671 -13.41 -3.58 -22.16
C PRO A 671 -12.76 -4.35 -21.00
N GLY A 672 -12.72 -5.68 -21.09
CA GLY A 672 -12.22 -6.56 -20.02
C GLY A 672 -13.21 -6.85 -18.88
N ASP A 673 -14.41 -6.25 -18.86
CA ASP A 673 -15.44 -6.67 -17.88
C ASP A 673 -16.00 -8.06 -18.23
N HIS A 674 -16.39 -8.79 -17.20
CA HIS A 674 -17.19 -10.00 -17.27
C HIS A 674 -18.61 -9.69 -16.75
N LEU A 675 -19.63 -10.25 -17.38
CA LEU A 675 -21.02 -10.17 -16.94
C LEU A 675 -21.34 -11.37 -16.05
N LEU A 676 -22.16 -11.19 -15.03
CA LEU A 676 -22.37 -12.22 -14.01
C LEU A 676 -23.81 -12.29 -13.49
N ALA A 677 -24.19 -13.45 -12.99
CA ALA A 677 -25.37 -13.64 -12.15
C ALA A 677 -25.18 -14.83 -11.21
N TYR A 678 -25.62 -14.70 -9.96
CA TYR A 678 -25.69 -15.83 -9.04
C TYR A 678 -26.98 -16.63 -9.25
N VAL A 679 -26.90 -17.96 -9.30
CA VAL A 679 -28.05 -18.86 -9.47
C VAL A 679 -28.01 -20.01 -8.47
N TYR A 680 -29.18 -20.47 -8.04
CA TYR A 680 -29.34 -21.70 -7.26
C TYR A 680 -30.32 -22.61 -8.00
N LEU A 681 -29.87 -23.79 -8.42
CA LEU A 681 -30.71 -24.75 -9.13
C LEU A 681 -31.26 -25.78 -8.14
N ASP A 682 -32.57 -26.00 -8.17
CA ASP A 682 -33.25 -26.95 -7.26
C ASP A 682 -32.84 -28.40 -7.57
N PRO A 683 -32.23 -29.15 -6.62
CA PRO A 683 -31.84 -30.55 -6.84
C PRO A 683 -32.99 -31.49 -7.19
N ALA A 684 -34.19 -31.22 -6.68
CA ALA A 684 -35.37 -32.05 -6.91
C ALA A 684 -36.06 -31.70 -8.24
N ASN A 685 -35.83 -30.48 -8.76
CA ASN A 685 -36.45 -29.97 -9.98
C ASN A 685 -35.46 -29.15 -10.81
N PRO A 686 -34.35 -29.73 -11.31
CA PRO A 686 -33.36 -28.97 -12.07
C PRO A 686 -33.95 -28.45 -13.40
N PRO A 687 -33.60 -27.23 -13.84
CA PRO A 687 -33.90 -26.79 -15.21
C PRO A 687 -33.10 -27.61 -16.23
N ARG A 688 -33.48 -27.53 -17.51
CA ARG A 688 -32.74 -28.10 -18.64
C ARG A 688 -31.85 -27.08 -19.35
N MET A 689 -32.22 -25.80 -19.24
CA MET A 689 -31.48 -24.65 -19.77
C MET A 689 -31.56 -23.49 -18.77
N VAL A 690 -30.47 -22.76 -18.61
CA VAL A 690 -30.41 -21.45 -17.95
C VAL A 690 -29.80 -20.46 -18.93
N MET A 691 -30.38 -19.28 -19.09
CA MET A 691 -29.93 -18.26 -20.04
C MET A 691 -30.00 -16.86 -19.41
N LEU A 692 -29.03 -16.02 -19.76
CA LEU A 692 -29.02 -14.58 -19.51
C LEU A 692 -29.06 -13.86 -20.85
N GLN A 693 -29.84 -12.77 -20.93
CA GLN A 693 -29.87 -11.89 -22.10
C GLN A 693 -29.69 -10.44 -21.65
N TRP A 694 -29.06 -9.63 -22.50
CA TRP A 694 -28.82 -8.22 -22.25
C TRP A 694 -29.32 -7.39 -23.44
N HIS A 695 -29.77 -6.16 -23.16
CA HIS A 695 -30.36 -5.27 -24.15
C HIS A 695 -29.55 -3.96 -24.27
N ASP A 696 -28.86 -3.73 -25.38
CA ASP A 696 -27.99 -2.55 -25.56
C ASP A 696 -28.76 -1.24 -25.90
N GLY A 697 -29.98 -1.38 -26.44
CA GLY A 697 -30.84 -0.24 -26.81
C GLY A 697 -30.80 0.17 -28.28
N VAL A 698 -30.04 -0.53 -29.14
CA VAL A 698 -29.95 -0.22 -30.57
C VAL A 698 -31.00 -1.01 -31.35
N THR A 699 -31.82 -0.33 -32.15
CA THR A 699 -33.11 -0.85 -32.67
C THR A 699 -33.04 -2.05 -33.64
N ALA A 700 -31.85 -2.53 -34.00
CA ALA A 700 -31.66 -3.75 -34.78
C ALA A 700 -30.93 -4.81 -33.93
N ASN A 701 -31.64 -5.89 -33.57
CA ASN A 701 -31.17 -6.98 -32.70
C ASN A 701 -30.63 -6.52 -31.32
N ALA A 702 -31.29 -5.57 -30.65
CA ALA A 702 -30.89 -5.06 -29.32
C ALA A 702 -30.66 -6.16 -28.26
N TRP A 703 -31.38 -7.29 -28.37
CA TRP A 703 -31.27 -8.46 -27.48
C TRP A 703 -30.22 -9.48 -27.94
N GLY A 704 -29.43 -9.18 -28.97
CA GLY A 704 -28.45 -10.07 -29.62
C GLY A 704 -27.18 -10.34 -28.81
N HIS A 705 -27.34 -10.40 -27.49
CA HIS A 705 -26.30 -10.49 -26.48
C HIS A 705 -26.81 -11.50 -25.45
N ARG A 706 -26.51 -12.80 -25.64
CA ARG A 706 -27.04 -13.87 -24.77
C ARG A 706 -26.01 -14.94 -24.45
N ALA A 707 -26.12 -15.51 -23.26
CA ALA A 707 -25.29 -16.61 -22.78
C ALA A 707 -26.16 -17.69 -22.15
N TYR A 708 -25.89 -18.97 -22.43
CA TYR A 708 -26.68 -20.09 -21.92
C TYR A 708 -25.86 -21.29 -21.45
N TRP A 709 -26.41 -22.01 -20.48
CA TRP A 709 -25.89 -23.24 -19.91
C TRP A 709 -26.94 -24.35 -20.03
N GLY A 710 -26.49 -25.58 -20.28
CA GLY A 710 -27.36 -26.74 -20.51
C GLY A 710 -27.81 -26.88 -21.97
N GLU A 711 -29.02 -27.40 -22.18
CA GLU A 711 -29.57 -27.67 -23.51
C GLU A 711 -29.92 -26.39 -24.28
N ASN A 712 -29.66 -26.34 -25.59
CA ASN A 712 -30.05 -25.21 -26.45
C ASN A 712 -31.54 -25.28 -26.82
N LEU A 713 -32.42 -24.88 -25.89
CA LEU A 713 -33.89 -24.99 -26.05
C LEU A 713 -34.57 -23.65 -26.40
N PHE A 714 -33.81 -22.55 -26.47
CA PHE A 714 -34.34 -21.25 -26.88
C PHE A 714 -34.41 -21.14 -28.42
N ARG A 715 -35.46 -20.51 -28.95
CA ARG A 715 -35.76 -20.50 -30.40
C ARG A 715 -35.50 -19.17 -31.12
N TYR A 716 -35.13 -18.12 -30.40
CA TYR A 716 -34.86 -16.80 -30.97
C TYR A 716 -33.35 -16.51 -30.98
N GLY A 717 -32.90 -15.70 -31.94
CA GLY A 717 -31.48 -15.50 -32.23
C GLY A 717 -30.85 -16.65 -33.00
N ASN A 718 -29.68 -16.41 -33.57
CA ASN A 718 -28.81 -17.42 -34.15
C ASN A 718 -28.09 -18.21 -33.05
N ASP A 719 -27.68 -19.45 -33.32
CA ASP A 719 -26.79 -20.17 -32.40
C ASP A 719 -25.34 -19.73 -32.61
N GLY A 720 -24.63 -19.45 -31.53
CA GLY A 720 -23.26 -18.93 -31.54
C GLY A 720 -23.12 -17.44 -31.14
N PRO A 721 -21.90 -16.99 -30.81
CA PRO A 721 -21.62 -15.62 -30.38
C PRO A 721 -21.94 -14.55 -31.46
N PRO A 722 -22.35 -13.33 -31.07
CA PRO A 722 -22.74 -12.88 -29.72
C PRO A 722 -24.21 -13.23 -29.36
N ASP A 723 -24.96 -13.74 -30.33
CA ASP A 723 -26.42 -13.82 -30.32
C ASP A 723 -26.93 -14.89 -29.33
N ARG A 724 -26.26 -16.05 -29.26
CA ARG A 724 -26.40 -17.09 -28.22
C ARG A 724 -25.08 -17.83 -27.97
N CYS A 725 -24.33 -17.40 -26.97
CA CYS A 725 -23.10 -18.07 -26.53
C CYS A 725 -23.41 -19.28 -25.65
N TYR A 726 -22.97 -20.47 -26.05
CA TYR A 726 -22.97 -21.64 -25.17
C TYR A 726 -21.80 -21.52 -24.17
N MET A 727 -22.12 -21.55 -22.87
CA MET A 727 -21.18 -21.36 -21.77
C MET A 727 -20.88 -22.66 -21.00
N GLY A 728 -21.43 -23.79 -21.42
CA GLY A 728 -21.16 -25.12 -20.86
C GLY A 728 -22.40 -25.84 -20.28
N PRO A 729 -22.20 -26.98 -19.60
CA PRO A 729 -23.29 -27.71 -18.94
C PRO A 729 -23.92 -26.87 -17.83
N LEU A 730 -25.08 -27.32 -17.33
CA LEU A 730 -25.73 -26.68 -16.19
C LEU A 730 -24.79 -26.67 -14.96
N PRO A 731 -24.79 -25.59 -14.16
CA PRO A 731 -24.06 -25.54 -12.91
C PRO A 731 -24.60 -26.56 -11.89
N ALA A 732 -23.80 -26.85 -10.86
CA ALA A 732 -24.19 -27.78 -9.81
C ALA A 732 -25.47 -27.33 -9.07
N THR A 733 -26.36 -28.29 -8.80
CA THR A 733 -27.61 -28.08 -8.06
C THR A 733 -27.37 -28.00 -6.54
N GLY A 734 -28.32 -27.41 -5.82
CA GLY A 734 -28.34 -27.43 -4.35
C GLY A 734 -27.47 -26.38 -3.65
N GLN A 735 -26.75 -25.56 -4.42
CA GLN A 735 -25.87 -24.50 -3.94
C GLN A 735 -25.97 -23.26 -4.84
N TRP A 736 -25.54 -22.11 -4.32
CA TRP A 736 -25.38 -20.90 -5.13
C TRP A 736 -24.13 -21.02 -5.98
N VAL A 737 -24.29 -20.85 -7.29
CA VAL A 737 -23.21 -20.86 -8.28
C VAL A 737 -23.17 -19.52 -9.01
N ARG A 738 -21.96 -18.98 -9.19
CA ARG A 738 -21.70 -17.81 -10.02
C ARG A 738 -21.71 -18.22 -11.49
N LEU A 739 -22.63 -17.69 -12.27
CA LEU A 739 -22.53 -17.67 -13.73
C LEU A 739 -21.69 -16.46 -14.12
N GLU A 740 -20.76 -16.65 -15.05
CA GLU A 740 -19.83 -15.61 -15.51
C GLU A 740 -19.61 -15.71 -17.02
N VAL A 741 -19.59 -14.55 -17.69
CA VAL A 741 -19.56 -14.42 -19.15
C VAL A 741 -18.63 -13.26 -19.53
N PRO A 742 -17.46 -13.51 -20.11
CA PRO A 742 -16.63 -12.43 -20.68
C PRO A 742 -17.44 -11.53 -21.61
N ALA A 743 -17.48 -10.22 -21.36
CA ALA A 743 -18.38 -9.31 -22.09
C ALA A 743 -18.09 -9.24 -23.59
N HIS A 744 -16.86 -9.57 -24.01
CA HIS A 744 -16.49 -9.65 -25.41
C HIS A 744 -17.18 -10.81 -26.15
N LEU A 745 -17.43 -11.95 -25.49
CA LEU A 745 -18.12 -13.09 -26.11
C LEU A 745 -19.53 -12.73 -26.55
N VAL A 746 -20.27 -12.00 -25.71
CA VAL A 746 -21.62 -11.52 -26.02
C VAL A 746 -21.62 -10.16 -26.71
N GLY A 747 -20.48 -9.64 -27.18
CA GLY A 747 -20.42 -8.39 -27.96
C GLY A 747 -20.83 -7.12 -27.20
N LEU A 748 -20.61 -7.09 -25.88
CA LEU A 748 -20.94 -5.97 -24.98
C LEU A 748 -19.70 -5.22 -24.43
N SER A 749 -18.48 -5.67 -24.75
CA SER A 749 -17.24 -4.96 -24.45
C SER A 749 -17.30 -3.51 -24.97
N GLY A 750 -17.20 -2.52 -24.06
CA GLY A 750 -17.28 -1.09 -24.39
C GLY A 750 -18.69 -0.56 -24.68
N LYS A 751 -19.76 -1.31 -24.35
CA LYS A 751 -21.15 -0.90 -24.61
C LYS A 751 -21.92 -0.51 -23.35
N THR A 752 -22.99 0.24 -23.56
CA THR A 752 -24.02 0.53 -22.55
C THR A 752 -25.16 -0.48 -22.64
N VAL A 753 -25.50 -1.12 -21.52
CA VAL A 753 -26.64 -2.03 -21.39
C VAL A 753 -27.80 -1.30 -20.70
N ARG A 754 -29.00 -1.41 -21.27
CA ARG A 754 -30.24 -0.72 -20.85
C ARG A 754 -31.36 -1.65 -20.38
N GLY A 755 -31.17 -2.97 -20.48
CA GLY A 755 -32.06 -3.99 -19.92
C GLY A 755 -31.38 -5.35 -19.79
N MET A 756 -31.98 -6.24 -19.00
CA MET A 756 -31.51 -7.61 -18.78
C MET A 756 -32.71 -8.55 -18.64
N SER A 757 -32.54 -9.80 -19.07
CA SER A 757 -33.51 -10.89 -18.96
C SER A 757 -32.89 -12.09 -18.25
N PHE A 758 -33.71 -12.74 -17.43
CA PHE A 758 -33.40 -13.96 -16.69
C PHE A 758 -34.31 -15.07 -17.22
N ASP A 759 -33.71 -16.11 -17.79
CA ASP A 759 -34.42 -17.07 -18.64
C ASP A 759 -34.04 -18.52 -18.32
N ARG A 760 -34.99 -19.43 -18.49
CA ARG A 760 -34.77 -20.86 -18.23
C ARG A 760 -35.70 -21.71 -19.08
N PHE A 761 -35.41 -23.01 -19.15
CA PHE A 761 -36.33 -24.01 -19.68
C PHE A 761 -36.53 -25.11 -18.63
N GLY A 762 -37.76 -25.26 -18.15
CA GLY A 762 -38.12 -26.24 -17.13
C GLY A 762 -37.57 -25.95 -15.72
N GLY A 763 -37.82 -26.87 -14.79
CA GLY A 763 -37.27 -26.90 -13.43
C GLY A 763 -37.82 -25.83 -12.48
N ARG A 764 -37.15 -25.65 -11.33
CA ARG A 764 -37.28 -24.56 -10.35
C ARG A 764 -35.88 -24.03 -10.06
N MET A 765 -35.74 -22.71 -9.93
CA MET A 765 -34.45 -22.09 -9.59
C MET A 765 -34.63 -20.73 -8.90
N ALA A 766 -33.55 -20.24 -8.32
CA ALA A 766 -33.46 -18.88 -7.79
C ALA A 766 -32.33 -18.10 -8.46
N TRP A 767 -32.53 -16.79 -8.63
CA TRP A 767 -31.56 -15.83 -9.14
C TRP A 767 -31.20 -14.84 -8.04
N GLY A 768 -29.92 -14.81 -7.69
CA GLY A 768 -29.33 -13.87 -6.75
C GLY A 768 -28.91 -12.57 -7.45
N PRO A 769 -27.91 -11.86 -6.89
CA PRO A 769 -27.38 -10.65 -7.51
C PRO A 769 -26.83 -10.89 -8.93
N ALA A 770 -26.95 -9.90 -9.80
CA ALA A 770 -26.51 -9.95 -11.20
C ALA A 770 -26.02 -8.59 -11.69
N GLY A 771 -25.08 -8.58 -12.64
CA GLY A 771 -24.45 -7.38 -13.14
C GLY A 771 -23.15 -7.67 -13.87
N LYS A 772 -22.04 -7.06 -13.43
CA LYS A 772 -20.71 -7.21 -14.04
C LYS A 772 -19.58 -7.19 -13.00
N SER A 773 -18.41 -7.68 -13.36
CA SER A 773 -17.16 -7.59 -12.59
C SER A 773 -16.01 -7.21 -13.53
N SER A 774 -15.10 -6.34 -13.10
CA SER A 774 -13.87 -6.09 -13.86
C SER A 774 -12.86 -7.22 -13.63
N ALA A 775 -12.48 -7.94 -14.70
CA ALA A 775 -11.83 -9.24 -14.61
C ALA A 775 -10.51 -9.23 -13.84
N SER A 776 -10.19 -10.34 -13.17
CA SER A 776 -8.94 -10.54 -12.42
C SER A 776 -8.00 -11.54 -13.10
N GLN A 777 -7.59 -11.29 -14.35
CA GLN A 777 -6.36 -11.80 -15.00
C GLN A 777 -6.17 -11.15 -16.41
N PRO A 778 -5.00 -11.29 -17.09
CA PRO A 778 -4.44 -10.24 -17.95
C PRO A 778 -5.10 -10.08 -19.33
N ASP A 779 -4.94 -8.89 -19.91
CA ASP A 779 -5.53 -8.47 -21.19
C ASP A 779 -5.04 -9.29 -22.40
N GLU A 780 -5.76 -10.36 -22.71
CA GLU A 780 -5.67 -11.10 -23.97
C GLU A 780 -6.33 -10.31 -25.12
N VAL A 781 -5.52 -9.65 -25.94
CA VAL A 781 -5.97 -9.14 -27.25
C VAL A 781 -6.01 -10.32 -28.22
N VAL A 782 -7.20 -10.88 -28.36
CA VAL A 782 -7.48 -12.00 -29.26
C VAL A 782 -7.41 -11.55 -30.72
N TRP A 783 -6.57 -12.22 -31.51
CA TRP A 783 -6.40 -11.98 -32.95
C TRP A 783 -7.08 -13.05 -33.79
N LEU A 784 -7.01 -14.30 -33.33
CA LEU A 784 -7.67 -15.46 -33.91
C LEU A 784 -8.65 -16.05 -32.90
N ALA A 785 -9.89 -16.27 -33.33
CA ALA A 785 -10.91 -17.02 -32.59
C ALA A 785 -11.77 -17.82 -33.59
N ASP A 786 -13.09 -17.58 -33.62
CA ASP A 786 -14.03 -18.23 -34.54
C ASP A 786 -13.79 -17.95 -36.03
N ALA A 787 -12.97 -16.95 -36.35
CA ALA A 787 -12.53 -16.60 -37.69
C ALA A 787 -11.08 -16.10 -37.67
N ALA A 788 -10.40 -16.22 -38.82
CA ALA A 788 -9.12 -15.57 -39.05
C ALA A 788 -9.29 -14.03 -39.13
N PRO A 789 -8.23 -13.24 -38.90
CA PRO A 789 -8.31 -11.78 -38.96
C PRO A 789 -8.86 -11.25 -40.30
N PRO A 790 -9.50 -10.06 -40.32
CA PRO A 790 -9.96 -9.45 -41.56
C PRO A 790 -8.86 -9.36 -42.63
N GLY A 791 -9.20 -9.75 -43.86
CA GLY A 791 -8.30 -9.80 -45.01
C GLY A 791 -7.34 -10.99 -45.06
N ALA A 792 -7.20 -11.77 -43.97
CA ALA A 792 -6.25 -12.87 -43.91
C ALA A 792 -6.58 -13.99 -44.90
N ARG A 793 -5.54 -14.43 -45.63
CA ARG A 793 -5.56 -15.62 -46.48
C ARG A 793 -5.24 -16.85 -45.64
N VAL A 794 -6.19 -17.75 -45.57
CA VAL A 794 -6.07 -19.03 -44.86
C VAL A 794 -5.44 -20.05 -45.80
N GLU A 795 -4.33 -20.67 -45.39
CA GLU A 795 -3.57 -21.60 -46.22
C GLU A 795 -3.22 -22.90 -45.47
N THR A 796 -2.94 -23.95 -46.24
CA THR A 796 -2.72 -25.31 -45.75
C THR A 796 -1.56 -25.96 -46.48
N TYR A 797 -0.58 -26.46 -45.73
CA TYR A 797 0.56 -27.19 -46.26
C TYR A 797 0.51 -28.65 -45.78
N ASN A 798 0.42 -29.59 -46.73
CA ASN A 798 0.42 -31.03 -46.50
C ASN A 798 -0.63 -31.54 -45.47
N GLU A 799 -1.88 -31.67 -45.94
CA GLU A 799 -2.81 -32.72 -45.51
C GLU A 799 -3.68 -32.54 -44.25
N SER A 800 -4.17 -31.32 -43.99
CA SER A 800 -5.61 -31.14 -43.70
C SER A 800 -6.04 -29.68 -43.81
N ALA A 801 -7.33 -29.47 -44.11
CA ALA A 801 -7.98 -28.17 -44.04
C ALA A 801 -7.91 -27.59 -42.60
N TRP A 802 -8.20 -26.29 -42.44
CA TRP A 802 -8.56 -25.72 -41.13
C TRP A 802 -9.81 -26.42 -40.59
N THR A 803 -9.59 -27.51 -39.84
CA THR A 803 -10.64 -28.48 -39.53
C THR A 803 -11.32 -28.06 -38.24
N ARG A 804 -12.39 -27.29 -38.40
CA ARG A 804 -13.36 -26.99 -37.34
C ARG A 804 -13.99 -28.30 -36.89
N THR A 805 -13.95 -28.60 -35.59
CA THR A 805 -14.51 -29.86 -35.06
C THR A 805 -15.23 -29.67 -33.72
N SER A 806 -16.37 -30.33 -33.60
CA SER A 806 -17.08 -30.52 -32.33
C SER A 806 -16.40 -31.56 -31.45
N VAL A 807 -15.72 -32.56 -32.04
CA VAL A 807 -15.04 -33.66 -31.33
C VAL A 807 -13.82 -33.16 -30.56
N GLY A 808 -13.62 -33.66 -29.33
CA GLY A 808 -12.56 -33.22 -28.41
C GLY A 808 -13.07 -32.24 -27.35
N PRO A 809 -12.17 -31.53 -26.63
CA PRO A 809 -12.54 -30.62 -25.54
C PRO A 809 -13.45 -29.47 -26.02
N ALA A 810 -14.27 -28.91 -25.14
CA ALA A 810 -15.02 -27.68 -25.46
C ALA A 810 -14.05 -26.52 -25.72
N PRO A 811 -14.29 -25.62 -26.71
CA PRO A 811 -13.46 -24.44 -26.90
C PRO A 811 -13.52 -23.51 -25.67
N LEU A 812 -12.42 -22.79 -25.38
CA LEU A 812 -12.37 -21.84 -24.27
C LEU A 812 -13.12 -20.53 -24.56
N VAL A 813 -13.06 -20.08 -25.80
CA VAL A 813 -13.62 -18.82 -26.31
C VAL A 813 -14.15 -19.09 -27.71
N GLY A 814 -15.34 -18.59 -28.02
CA GLY A 814 -15.99 -18.79 -29.32
C GLY A 814 -16.72 -20.14 -29.46
N ALA A 815 -17.36 -20.33 -30.61
CA ALA A 815 -18.04 -21.57 -31.00
C ALA A 815 -17.09 -22.63 -31.60
N TRP A 816 -15.87 -22.26 -32.01
CA TRP A 816 -14.99 -23.10 -32.82
C TRP A 816 -13.57 -23.22 -32.26
N LYS A 817 -13.12 -24.47 -32.14
CA LYS A 817 -11.70 -24.85 -32.06
C LYS A 817 -11.23 -25.39 -33.40
N HIS A 818 -9.93 -25.27 -33.69
CA HIS A 818 -9.32 -25.89 -34.86
C HIS A 818 -8.45 -27.09 -34.45
N TYR A 819 -8.46 -28.14 -35.26
CA TYR A 819 -7.81 -29.42 -34.95
C TYR A 819 -6.64 -29.72 -35.88
N SER A 820 -5.51 -30.06 -35.28
CA SER A 820 -4.37 -30.70 -35.93
C SER A 820 -4.46 -32.22 -35.76
N PRO A 821 -4.84 -32.98 -36.80
CA PRO A 821 -4.86 -34.44 -36.75
C PRO A 821 -3.44 -35.03 -36.77
N PRO A 822 -3.29 -36.32 -36.40
CA PRO A 822 -2.07 -37.08 -36.66
C PRO A 822 -1.86 -37.27 -38.16
N SER A 823 -0.60 -37.35 -38.58
CA SER A 823 -0.26 -37.62 -39.99
C SER A 823 -0.79 -38.98 -40.43
N THR A 824 -1.60 -39.00 -41.48
CA THR A 824 -2.25 -40.22 -42.00
C THR A 824 -1.41 -40.97 -43.05
N ARG A 825 -0.18 -40.54 -43.36
CA ARG A 825 0.67 -41.19 -44.39
C ARG A 825 1.81 -42.00 -43.81
N VAL A 826 1.65 -43.31 -43.87
CA VAL A 826 2.59 -44.35 -43.40
C VAL A 826 3.86 -44.48 -44.31
N SER A 827 4.10 -43.59 -45.27
CA SER A 827 5.06 -43.85 -46.36
C SER A 827 5.92 -42.67 -46.88
N LEU A 828 6.05 -41.55 -46.16
CA LEU A 828 7.05 -40.51 -46.45
C LEU A 828 7.66 -39.89 -45.17
N PRO A 829 8.89 -39.35 -45.21
CA PRO A 829 9.70 -39.04 -44.02
C PRO A 829 9.32 -37.71 -43.33
N ARG A 830 8.02 -37.41 -43.22
CA ARG A 830 7.50 -36.14 -42.68
C ARG A 830 6.33 -36.41 -41.73
N LEU A 831 6.67 -36.67 -40.47
CA LEU A 831 5.75 -36.86 -39.36
C LEU A 831 5.27 -35.51 -38.80
N TYR A 832 4.74 -34.61 -39.62
CA TYR A 832 4.25 -33.31 -39.12
C TYR A 832 2.97 -32.85 -39.80
N HIS A 833 2.21 -31.99 -39.11
CA HIS A 833 1.03 -31.28 -39.61
C HIS A 833 1.22 -29.77 -39.43
N GLN A 834 0.74 -28.97 -40.39
CA GLN A 834 0.77 -27.50 -40.32
C GLN A 834 -0.44 -26.88 -41.03
N HIS A 835 -0.97 -25.81 -40.45
CA HIS A 835 -1.92 -24.92 -41.09
C HIS A 835 -1.72 -23.48 -40.59
N LEU A 836 -2.06 -22.49 -41.43
CA LEU A 836 -1.71 -21.10 -41.17
C LEU A 836 -2.71 -20.09 -41.75
N PHE A 837 -2.57 -18.84 -41.36
CA PHE A 837 -3.09 -17.68 -42.10
C PHE A 837 -1.98 -16.64 -42.30
N ARG A 838 -2.09 -15.83 -43.36
CA ARG A 838 -1.19 -14.71 -43.67
C ARG A 838 -1.92 -13.56 -44.37
N ASP A 839 -1.21 -12.51 -44.74
CA ASP A 839 -1.75 -11.33 -45.45
C ASP A 839 -2.94 -10.64 -44.74
N ALA A 840 -3.02 -10.72 -43.40
CA ALA A 840 -4.06 -10.03 -42.62
C ALA A 840 -4.01 -8.51 -42.89
N SER A 841 -5.15 -7.91 -43.25
CA SER A 841 -5.25 -6.47 -43.51
C SER A 841 -5.42 -5.64 -42.24
N ALA A 842 -5.87 -6.27 -41.15
CA ALA A 842 -5.87 -5.67 -39.82
C ALA A 842 -4.45 -5.66 -39.25
N ALA A 843 -3.96 -4.48 -38.85
CA ALA A 843 -2.65 -4.35 -38.20
C ALA A 843 -2.68 -5.01 -36.81
N PHE A 844 -1.67 -5.84 -36.53
CA PHE A 844 -1.39 -6.43 -35.24
C PHE A 844 0.00 -5.99 -34.74
N PRO A 845 0.13 -4.73 -34.25
CA PRO A 845 1.39 -4.20 -33.79
C PRO A 845 1.82 -4.84 -32.47
N MET A 846 3.11 -5.12 -32.33
CA MET A 846 3.72 -5.63 -31.10
C MET A 846 4.48 -4.51 -30.38
N GLY A 847 4.05 -4.18 -29.18
CA GLY A 847 4.72 -3.27 -28.26
C GLY A 847 5.86 -3.94 -27.48
N ALA A 848 6.68 -3.13 -26.82
CA ALA A 848 7.77 -3.60 -25.98
C ALA A 848 7.25 -4.37 -24.75
N GLY A 849 7.82 -5.54 -24.48
CA GLY A 849 7.43 -6.45 -23.41
C GLY A 849 6.08 -7.15 -23.60
N GLU A 850 5.42 -7.02 -24.76
CA GLU A 850 4.24 -7.82 -25.07
C GLU A 850 4.60 -9.28 -25.38
N ARG A 851 3.64 -10.20 -25.19
CA ARG A 851 3.84 -11.64 -25.40
C ARG A 851 2.76 -12.19 -26.31
N LEU A 852 3.13 -12.93 -27.34
CA LEU A 852 2.20 -13.64 -28.21
C LEU A 852 1.72 -14.92 -27.51
N PHE A 853 0.48 -15.34 -27.73
CA PHE A 853 -0.08 -16.54 -27.13
C PHE A 853 -0.95 -17.36 -28.07
N ALA A 854 -1.09 -18.66 -27.77
CA ALA A 854 -2.12 -19.53 -28.32
C ALA A 854 -2.57 -20.54 -27.25
N TRP A 855 -3.87 -20.79 -27.16
CA TRP A 855 -4.38 -21.90 -26.35
C TRP A 855 -4.30 -23.23 -27.10
N VAL A 856 -3.79 -24.28 -26.46
CA VAL A 856 -3.67 -25.64 -27.01
C VAL A 856 -4.16 -26.68 -26.01
N CYS A 857 -4.76 -27.77 -26.49
CA CYS A 857 -5.02 -28.98 -25.72
C CYS A 857 -4.47 -30.18 -26.51
N LEU A 858 -3.55 -30.93 -25.92
CA LEU A 858 -3.00 -32.14 -26.55
C LEU A 858 -3.95 -33.33 -26.37
N ASP A 859 -4.01 -34.21 -27.38
CA ASP A 859 -4.73 -35.48 -27.30
C ASP A 859 -3.95 -36.49 -26.43
N PRO A 860 -4.46 -36.90 -25.25
CA PRO A 860 -3.76 -37.85 -24.38
C PRO A 860 -3.50 -39.21 -25.04
N GLN A 861 -4.27 -39.59 -26.05
CA GLN A 861 -4.12 -40.85 -26.77
C GLN A 861 -3.10 -40.75 -27.92
N LYS A 862 -2.72 -39.52 -28.30
CA LYS A 862 -1.91 -39.21 -29.48
C LYS A 862 -1.03 -38.00 -29.18
N LEU A 863 -0.14 -38.14 -28.21
CA LEU A 863 0.77 -37.06 -27.82
C LEU A 863 1.68 -36.68 -28.99
N PRO A 864 1.83 -35.38 -29.32
CA PRO A 864 2.87 -34.95 -30.25
C PRO A 864 4.26 -35.12 -29.63
N GLU A 865 5.29 -35.13 -30.46
CA GLU A 865 6.68 -34.99 -30.03
C GLU A 865 7.12 -33.52 -29.94
N MET A 866 6.51 -32.64 -30.74
CA MET A 866 6.83 -31.20 -30.83
C MET A 866 5.59 -30.38 -31.16
N LEU A 867 5.46 -29.21 -30.54
CA LEU A 867 4.59 -28.12 -31.00
C LEU A 867 5.44 -26.96 -31.49
N MET A 868 4.99 -26.23 -32.52
CA MET A 868 5.61 -24.98 -32.94
C MET A 868 4.56 -23.95 -33.37
N LEU A 869 4.70 -22.74 -32.85
CA LEU A 869 4.02 -21.53 -33.30
C LEU A 869 5.00 -20.70 -34.12
N GLN A 870 4.49 -20.05 -35.17
CA GLN A 870 5.29 -19.23 -36.07
C GLN A 870 4.50 -17.98 -36.45
N TRP A 871 5.19 -16.86 -36.61
CA TRP A 871 4.58 -15.58 -36.98
C TRP A 871 5.25 -14.99 -38.22
N ASP A 872 4.49 -14.23 -39.00
CA ASP A 872 4.93 -13.52 -40.21
C ASP A 872 4.74 -12.02 -40.01
N ASP A 873 5.80 -11.23 -40.14
CA ASP A 873 5.82 -9.77 -40.03
C ASP A 873 5.63 -9.05 -41.38
N GLY A 874 5.41 -9.82 -42.47
CA GLY A 874 5.28 -9.32 -43.83
C GLY A 874 6.60 -9.20 -44.60
N THR A 875 7.74 -9.60 -44.02
CA THR A 875 9.04 -9.63 -44.73
C THR A 875 9.24 -10.87 -45.62
N SER A 876 8.21 -11.69 -45.79
CA SER A 876 8.26 -13.03 -46.42
C SER A 876 9.08 -14.07 -45.64
N SER A 877 9.54 -13.73 -44.44
CA SER A 877 10.34 -14.61 -43.58
C SER A 877 9.52 -15.06 -42.37
N TRP A 878 9.21 -16.35 -42.31
CA TRP A 878 8.58 -16.98 -41.14
C TRP A 878 9.57 -17.19 -39.97
N ALA A 879 10.64 -16.39 -39.88
CA ALA A 879 11.77 -16.52 -38.97
C ALA A 879 11.48 -15.94 -37.56
N HIS A 880 10.27 -16.17 -37.08
CA HIS A 880 9.78 -15.79 -35.77
C HIS A 880 9.05 -17.00 -35.22
N ARG A 881 9.77 -17.94 -34.58
CA ARG A 881 9.20 -19.24 -34.19
C ARG A 881 9.47 -19.59 -32.74
N ALA A 882 8.44 -20.09 -32.06
CA ALA A 882 8.51 -20.63 -30.72
C ALA A 882 8.13 -22.12 -30.75
N TYR A 883 8.87 -22.97 -30.03
CA TYR A 883 8.56 -24.40 -29.98
C TYR A 883 8.65 -25.01 -28.58
N TRP A 884 7.90 -26.10 -28.42
CA TRP A 884 7.80 -26.91 -27.21
C TRP A 884 7.99 -28.39 -27.54
N GLY A 885 8.64 -29.14 -26.66
CA GLY A 885 8.96 -30.55 -26.89
C GLY A 885 10.28 -30.79 -27.65
N ALA A 886 10.41 -31.98 -28.25
CA ALA A 886 11.63 -32.40 -28.92
C ALA A 886 11.86 -31.63 -30.23
N ASN A 887 13.10 -31.23 -30.53
CA ASN A 887 13.40 -30.46 -31.73
C ASN A 887 13.41 -31.32 -33.01
N LYS A 888 12.23 -31.47 -33.64
CA LYS A 888 12.01 -32.35 -34.80
C LYS A 888 11.85 -31.62 -36.14
N PHE A 889 11.48 -30.35 -36.17
CA PHE A 889 11.38 -29.59 -37.43
C PHE A 889 12.76 -29.22 -37.98
N ALA A 890 13.04 -29.60 -39.24
CA ALA A 890 14.29 -29.24 -39.93
C ALA A 890 14.30 -27.80 -40.51
N TRP A 891 13.34 -26.95 -40.13
CA TRP A 891 13.14 -25.61 -40.70
C TRP A 891 13.55 -24.49 -39.74
N GLY A 892 14.34 -23.54 -40.25
CA GLY A 892 14.93 -22.49 -39.44
C GLY A 892 16.19 -22.94 -38.71
N LYS A 893 17.02 -21.95 -38.35
CA LYS A 893 18.15 -22.11 -37.45
C LYS A 893 17.64 -22.20 -36.02
N ASP A 894 18.24 -23.09 -35.22
CA ASP A 894 17.93 -23.25 -33.80
C ASP A 894 18.58 -22.14 -32.95
N ALA A 895 18.15 -20.90 -33.19
CA ALA A 895 18.58 -19.72 -32.48
C ALA A 895 17.52 -18.61 -32.63
N PRO A 896 17.35 -17.73 -31.64
CA PRO A 896 16.55 -16.52 -31.79
C PRO A 896 17.03 -15.65 -32.96
N PRO A 897 16.13 -14.89 -33.61
CA PRO A 897 14.67 -14.98 -33.52
C PRO A 897 14.07 -16.17 -34.32
N ASP A 898 14.88 -16.79 -35.18
CA ASP A 898 14.47 -17.74 -36.22
C ASP A 898 13.76 -18.98 -35.65
N ARG A 899 14.24 -19.50 -34.51
CA ARG A 899 13.54 -20.52 -33.72
C ARG A 899 14.02 -20.55 -32.27
N VAL A 900 13.07 -20.49 -31.34
CA VAL A 900 13.30 -20.40 -29.89
C VAL A 900 12.61 -21.55 -29.16
N TYR A 901 13.34 -22.27 -28.32
CA TYR A 901 12.78 -23.28 -27.42
C TYR A 901 12.16 -22.61 -26.19
N LEU A 902 10.90 -22.92 -25.88
CA LEU A 902 10.16 -22.36 -24.75
C LEU A 902 9.65 -23.42 -23.76
N GLY A 903 10.22 -24.63 -23.78
CA GLY A 903 10.05 -25.65 -22.74
C GLY A 903 9.53 -27.01 -23.22
N PRO A 904 9.27 -27.95 -22.30
CA PRO A 904 8.67 -29.24 -22.62
C PRO A 904 7.26 -29.08 -23.18
N LEU A 905 6.69 -30.17 -23.71
CA LEU A 905 5.29 -30.18 -24.11
C LEU A 905 4.38 -29.85 -22.92
N PRO A 906 3.28 -29.10 -23.13
CA PRO A 906 2.29 -28.85 -22.08
C PRO A 906 1.60 -30.16 -21.67
N PRO A 907 1.04 -30.25 -20.44
CA PRO A 907 0.24 -31.40 -20.03
C PRO A 907 -0.94 -31.66 -20.97
N ALA A 908 -1.22 -32.94 -21.25
CA ALA A 908 -2.27 -33.34 -22.18
C ALA A 908 -3.67 -33.45 -21.54
N GLY A 909 -4.71 -33.39 -22.37
CA GLY A 909 -6.11 -33.54 -21.94
C GLY A 909 -6.74 -32.31 -21.31
N GLN A 910 -5.98 -31.22 -21.17
CA GLN A 910 -6.45 -29.92 -20.69
C GLN A 910 -5.98 -28.79 -21.61
N TRP A 911 -6.71 -27.68 -21.60
CA TRP A 911 -6.26 -26.46 -22.28
C TRP A 911 -5.12 -25.80 -21.52
N VAL A 912 -4.06 -25.44 -22.23
CA VAL A 912 -2.87 -24.75 -21.72
C VAL A 912 -2.54 -23.59 -22.66
N ARG A 913 -2.19 -22.44 -22.10
CA ARG A 913 -1.74 -21.28 -22.88
C ARG A 913 -0.25 -21.39 -23.16
N LEU A 914 0.10 -21.49 -24.44
CA LEU A 914 1.48 -21.29 -24.90
C LEU A 914 1.73 -19.80 -25.02
N GLU A 915 2.89 -19.33 -24.57
CA GLU A 915 3.24 -17.90 -24.55
C GLU A 915 4.68 -17.69 -25.04
N ALA A 916 4.89 -16.75 -25.96
CA ALA A 916 6.19 -16.39 -26.52
C ALA A 916 6.43 -14.88 -26.41
N PRO A 917 7.50 -14.41 -25.73
CA PRO A 917 7.84 -12.98 -25.70
C PRO A 917 8.11 -12.42 -27.10
N ALA A 918 7.60 -11.22 -27.38
CA ALA A 918 7.85 -10.55 -28.66
C ALA A 918 9.34 -10.20 -28.84
N SER A 919 10.03 -9.87 -27.75
CA SER A 919 11.48 -9.62 -27.70
C SER A 919 12.31 -10.81 -28.20
N LEU A 920 12.06 -12.02 -27.66
CA LEU A 920 12.77 -13.25 -28.07
C LEU A 920 12.53 -13.64 -29.53
N LEU A 921 11.44 -13.15 -30.12
CA LEU A 921 11.11 -13.35 -31.53
C LEU A 921 11.54 -12.16 -32.41
N ALA A 922 12.19 -11.14 -31.86
CA ALA A 922 12.53 -9.87 -32.53
C ALA A 922 11.32 -9.19 -33.22
N LEU A 923 10.12 -9.37 -32.67
CA LEU A 923 8.86 -8.84 -33.20
C LEU A 923 8.45 -7.49 -32.61
N GLU A 924 9.10 -7.02 -31.54
CA GLU A 924 8.80 -5.72 -30.93
C GLU A 924 8.98 -4.57 -31.94
N GLY A 925 8.04 -3.62 -31.92
CA GLY A 925 7.94 -2.54 -32.91
C GLY A 925 7.46 -2.99 -34.30
N ARG A 926 7.29 -4.29 -34.55
CA ARG A 926 6.80 -4.82 -35.83
C ARG A 926 5.29 -5.03 -35.83
N ASN A 927 4.75 -5.30 -37.01
CA ASN A 927 3.33 -5.49 -37.26
C ASN A 927 3.11 -6.89 -37.85
N VAL A 928 2.52 -7.79 -37.07
CA VAL A 928 2.33 -9.20 -37.47
C VAL A 928 1.14 -9.31 -38.43
N ARG A 929 1.27 -10.14 -39.46
CA ARG A 929 0.30 -10.32 -40.56
C ARG A 929 -0.07 -11.77 -40.84
N GLY A 930 0.67 -12.72 -40.27
CA GLY A 930 0.32 -14.14 -40.31
C GLY A 930 0.74 -14.92 -39.06
N MET A 931 0.13 -16.08 -38.87
CA MET A 931 0.44 -17.04 -37.81
C MET A 931 0.23 -18.48 -38.31
N ALA A 932 1.09 -19.40 -37.88
CA ALA A 932 1.03 -20.82 -38.23
C ALA A 932 1.06 -21.70 -36.98
N PHE A 933 0.30 -22.79 -37.04
CA PHE A 933 0.16 -23.81 -35.99
C PHE A 933 0.70 -25.13 -36.53
N SER A 934 1.80 -25.60 -35.94
CA SER A 934 2.52 -26.80 -36.41
C SER A 934 2.70 -27.80 -35.27
N LEU A 935 2.61 -29.09 -35.58
CA LEU A 935 3.00 -30.17 -34.66
C LEU A 935 3.79 -31.26 -35.38
N HIS A 936 4.63 -31.99 -34.64
CA HIS A 936 5.34 -33.17 -35.10
C HIS A 936 4.83 -34.41 -34.36
N ASP A 937 4.27 -35.35 -35.11
CA ASP A 937 3.47 -36.49 -34.67
C ASP A 937 2.28 -36.13 -33.75
N GLY A 938 1.40 -37.08 -33.46
CA GLY A 938 0.29 -36.89 -32.54
C GLY A 938 -0.77 -35.88 -32.99
N ALA A 939 -1.59 -35.39 -32.05
CA ALA A 939 -2.72 -34.51 -32.32
C ALA A 939 -2.92 -33.43 -31.23
N ALA A 940 -3.47 -32.30 -31.65
CA ALA A 940 -3.81 -31.20 -30.76
C ALA A 940 -5.05 -30.44 -31.24
N TRP A 941 -5.83 -29.92 -30.30
CA TRP A 941 -6.80 -28.86 -30.56
C TRP A 941 -6.21 -27.52 -30.16
N TRP A 942 -6.59 -26.49 -30.88
CA TRP A 942 -6.15 -25.13 -30.67
C TRP A 942 -7.37 -24.21 -30.51
N GLY A 943 -7.26 -23.29 -29.56
CA GLY A 943 -8.29 -22.33 -29.20
C GLY A 943 -8.00 -20.98 -29.84
N HIS A 944 -8.37 -19.93 -29.12
CA HIS A 944 -8.05 -18.57 -29.52
C HIS A 944 -6.57 -18.24 -29.30
N SER A 945 -6.06 -17.29 -30.07
CA SER A 945 -4.65 -16.89 -30.11
C SER A 945 -4.55 -15.38 -30.33
N GLY A 946 -3.45 -14.76 -29.89
CA GLY A 946 -3.31 -13.31 -29.95
C GLY A 946 -2.07 -12.81 -29.20
N LYS A 947 -2.20 -11.68 -28.52
CA LYS A 947 -1.14 -11.11 -27.67
C LYS A 947 -1.66 -10.73 -26.29
N LEU A 948 -0.77 -10.78 -25.31
CA LEU A 948 -0.92 -10.21 -24.00
C LEU A 948 -0.35 -8.78 -24.05
N ILE A 949 -1.18 -7.78 -23.75
CA ILE A 949 -0.67 -6.43 -23.49
C ILE A 949 0.14 -6.47 -22.18
N ASN A 950 1.21 -5.68 -22.12
CA ASN A 950 2.17 -5.75 -21.03
C ASN A 950 1.61 -5.22 -19.71
N VAL A 951 1.22 -6.13 -18.80
CA VAL A 951 0.85 -5.85 -17.40
C VAL A 951 2.07 -5.88 -16.47
N ALA A 952 3.28 -6.19 -16.97
CA ALA A 952 4.46 -6.43 -16.13
C ALA A 952 5.14 -5.15 -15.58
N ASN A 953 4.66 -3.93 -15.92
CA ASN A 953 5.28 -2.68 -15.47
C ASN A 953 4.68 -2.06 -14.18
N ARG A 954 3.89 -2.83 -13.43
CA ARG A 954 3.65 -2.68 -11.99
C ARG A 954 3.50 -4.12 -11.46
N ILE A 955 4.46 -4.76 -10.77
CA ILE A 955 5.20 -4.32 -9.58
C ILE A 955 6.64 -4.87 -9.63
N LEU A 956 7.64 -3.98 -9.69
CA LEU A 956 8.91 -4.19 -8.97
C LEU A 956 8.80 -3.39 -7.66
N PRO A 957 9.28 -3.89 -6.51
CA PRO A 957 9.08 -3.19 -5.25
C PRO A 957 9.78 -1.83 -5.25
N THR A 958 9.02 -0.77 -5.03
CA THR A 958 9.41 0.66 -5.17
C THR A 958 10.40 1.17 -4.11
N ASN A 959 11.08 0.26 -3.42
CA ASN A 959 12.03 0.53 -2.34
C ASN A 959 13.32 -0.31 -2.52
N GLU A 960 13.76 -0.49 -3.77
CA GLU A 960 15.02 -1.17 -4.08
C GLU A 960 16.18 -0.18 -4.19
N TRP A 961 17.30 -0.52 -3.58
CA TRP A 961 18.60 0.05 -3.92
C TRP A 961 19.35 -0.98 -4.77
N VAL A 962 19.40 -0.74 -6.08
CA VAL A 962 20.01 -1.65 -7.07
C VAL A 962 21.51 -1.35 -7.18
N TRP A 963 22.32 -2.40 -7.25
CA TRP A 963 23.78 -2.32 -7.30
C TRP A 963 24.37 -2.91 -8.58
N VAL A 964 23.75 -3.96 -9.15
CA VAL A 964 24.13 -4.57 -10.43
C VAL A 964 22.91 -4.58 -11.35
N GLU A 965 23.00 -3.89 -12.48
CA GLU A 965 21.96 -3.71 -13.51
C GLU A 965 22.69 -3.22 -14.79
N ASP A 966 22.54 -3.91 -15.92
CA ASP A 966 23.19 -3.65 -17.23
C ASP A 966 24.74 -3.62 -17.27
N ALA A 967 25.38 -3.40 -16.13
CA ALA A 967 26.81 -3.29 -15.95
C ALA A 967 27.19 -3.56 -14.48
N LEU A 968 28.50 -3.61 -14.23
CA LEU A 968 29.05 -3.59 -12.88
C LEU A 968 28.90 -2.20 -12.23
N PRO A 969 28.87 -2.11 -10.89
CA PRO A 969 28.84 -0.84 -10.19
C PRO A 969 30.01 0.07 -10.59
N ALA A 970 29.80 1.38 -10.55
CA ALA A 970 30.84 2.34 -10.94
C ALA A 970 32.12 2.14 -10.12
N GLY A 971 33.25 1.94 -10.81
CA GLY A 971 34.57 1.70 -10.21
C GLY A 971 34.80 0.29 -9.65
N ALA A 972 33.90 -0.67 -9.90
CA ALA A 972 34.09 -2.06 -9.50
C ALA A 972 35.07 -2.81 -10.43
N THR A 973 35.99 -3.59 -9.83
CA THR A 973 36.94 -4.43 -10.58
C THR A 973 36.35 -5.81 -10.84
N PRO A 974 36.12 -6.23 -12.11
CA PRO A 974 35.69 -7.59 -12.45
C PRO A 974 36.79 -8.61 -12.13
N MET A 975 36.39 -9.74 -11.56
CA MET A 975 37.26 -10.87 -11.21
C MET A 975 36.55 -12.21 -11.47
N THR A 976 37.34 -13.28 -11.52
CA THR A 976 36.89 -14.62 -11.90
C THR A 976 37.47 -15.68 -10.97
N ALA A 977 36.72 -16.76 -10.74
CA ALA A 977 37.19 -17.96 -10.08
C ALA A 977 36.72 -19.19 -10.88
N GLY A 978 37.66 -20.04 -11.29
CA GLY A 978 37.37 -21.25 -12.08
C GLY A 978 36.86 -20.95 -13.49
N ASP A 979 37.67 -20.28 -14.32
CA ASP A 979 37.48 -19.95 -15.75
C ASP A 979 36.17 -19.27 -16.19
N ASP A 980 35.37 -18.83 -15.22
CA ASP A 980 34.08 -18.17 -15.36
C ASP A 980 34.23 -16.64 -15.39
N ALA A 981 34.13 -16.06 -16.59
CA ALA A 981 34.26 -14.62 -16.81
C ALA A 981 32.89 -13.93 -16.84
N TRP A 982 32.87 -12.62 -16.55
CA TRP A 982 31.66 -11.80 -16.72
C TRP A 982 31.20 -11.80 -18.18
N ILE A 983 30.16 -12.58 -18.47
CA ILE A 983 29.53 -12.66 -19.80
C ILE A 983 28.21 -11.89 -19.75
N TRP A 984 28.27 -10.61 -20.11
CA TRP A 984 27.08 -9.79 -20.37
C TRP A 984 26.44 -10.22 -21.69
N THR A 985 25.12 -10.36 -21.71
CA THR A 985 24.35 -10.89 -22.83
C THR A 985 23.12 -10.01 -23.09
N GLU A 986 22.81 -9.77 -24.36
CA GLU A 986 21.73 -8.88 -24.82
C GLU A 986 20.64 -9.66 -25.61
N ASP A 987 21.03 -10.72 -26.34
CA ASP A 987 20.20 -11.33 -27.41
C ASP A 987 19.77 -12.81 -27.20
N TYR A 988 19.92 -13.39 -26.00
CA TYR A 988 19.63 -14.82 -25.75
C TYR A 988 18.43 -15.00 -24.79
N PRO A 989 17.60 -16.06 -24.88
CA PRO A 989 16.58 -16.39 -23.89
C PRO A 989 17.22 -16.61 -22.51
N PRO A 990 16.68 -16.03 -21.42
CA PRO A 990 15.35 -15.44 -21.27
C PRO A 990 15.13 -14.01 -21.80
N GLY A 991 16.17 -13.31 -22.23
CA GLY A 991 16.17 -11.85 -22.35
C GLY A 991 16.33 -11.18 -20.96
N PRO A 992 16.69 -9.89 -20.90
CA PRO A 992 16.78 -9.16 -19.64
C PRO A 992 15.45 -9.19 -18.88
N LEU A 993 15.52 -9.29 -17.55
CA LEU A 993 14.38 -9.00 -16.69
C LEU A 993 14.13 -7.50 -16.64
N SER A 994 15.21 -6.74 -16.56
CA SER A 994 15.24 -5.29 -16.39
C SER A 994 16.41 -4.73 -17.18
N GLY A 995 16.32 -3.47 -17.61
CA GLY A 995 17.35 -2.86 -18.45
C GLY A 995 17.48 -3.53 -19.83
N GLY A 996 18.70 -3.54 -20.38
CA GLY A 996 19.06 -4.11 -21.67
C GLY A 996 20.06 -5.26 -21.63
N ARG A 997 20.67 -5.58 -20.47
CA ARG A 997 21.73 -6.58 -20.35
C ARG A 997 21.68 -7.31 -19.01
N TYR A 998 21.74 -8.62 -19.09
CA TYR A 998 21.91 -9.50 -17.94
C TYR A 998 23.24 -10.26 -18.07
N HIS A 999 23.70 -10.89 -16.99
CA HIS A 999 24.96 -11.62 -16.98
C HIS A 999 24.75 -13.10 -16.68
N ARG A 1000 25.66 -13.97 -17.16
CA ARG A 1000 25.51 -15.42 -17.03
C ARG A 1000 26.82 -16.11 -16.70
N SER A 1001 26.72 -17.31 -16.14
CA SER A 1001 27.86 -18.19 -15.97
C SER A 1001 28.26 -18.79 -17.31
N LYS A 1002 29.49 -19.26 -17.38
CA LYS A 1002 29.96 -20.21 -18.37
C LYS A 1002 29.34 -21.57 -18.06
N TRP A 1003 28.71 -22.18 -19.07
CA TRP A 1003 28.14 -23.53 -18.95
C TRP A 1003 29.18 -24.55 -18.44
N ALA A 1004 28.74 -25.40 -17.52
CA ALA A 1004 29.57 -26.45 -16.93
C ALA A 1004 28.80 -27.77 -16.77
N PRO A 1005 29.37 -28.92 -17.20
CA PRO A 1005 28.85 -30.22 -16.82
C PRO A 1005 29.26 -30.56 -15.37
N ASN A 1006 28.42 -31.34 -14.67
CA ASN A 1006 28.64 -31.89 -13.32
C ASN A 1006 28.74 -30.84 -12.20
N GLN A 1007 29.10 -31.27 -10.99
CA GLN A 1007 29.22 -30.46 -9.74
C GLN A 1007 30.31 -29.35 -9.78
N VAL A 1008 30.78 -28.92 -10.95
CA VAL A 1008 31.83 -27.90 -11.07
C VAL A 1008 31.26 -26.53 -10.71
N THR A 1009 31.78 -25.91 -9.66
CA THR A 1009 31.44 -24.53 -9.27
C THR A 1009 32.05 -23.52 -10.25
N ARG A 1010 31.19 -22.64 -10.78
CA ARG A 1010 31.54 -21.49 -11.63
C ARG A 1010 31.21 -20.22 -10.88
N THR A 1011 32.13 -19.25 -10.87
CA THR A 1011 31.91 -17.98 -10.15
C THR A 1011 32.61 -16.80 -10.81
N HIS A 1012 31.80 -15.85 -11.31
CA HIS A 1012 32.24 -14.48 -11.58
C HIS A 1012 31.85 -13.54 -10.42
N TYR A 1013 32.71 -12.55 -10.15
CA TYR A 1013 32.51 -11.63 -9.02
C TYR A 1013 33.17 -10.27 -9.25
N PHE A 1014 32.88 -9.31 -8.39
CA PHE A 1014 33.62 -8.05 -8.30
C PHE A 1014 33.93 -7.73 -6.84
N ALA A 1015 35.02 -7.00 -6.59
CA ALA A 1015 35.35 -6.53 -5.25
C ALA A 1015 36.25 -5.27 -5.26
N ASN A 1016 35.95 -4.36 -4.36
CA ASN A 1016 36.69 -3.12 -4.13
C ASN A 1016 37.66 -3.34 -2.96
N TYR A 1017 38.90 -3.69 -3.27
CA TYR A 1017 39.98 -3.83 -2.29
C TYR A 1017 40.47 -2.44 -1.81
N SER A 1018 41.20 -2.41 -0.69
CA SER A 1018 41.69 -1.18 -0.07
C SER A 1018 42.44 -0.28 -1.06
N GLY A 1019 41.89 0.91 -1.32
CA GLY A 1019 42.42 1.88 -2.30
C GLY A 1019 41.55 2.05 -3.56
N ALA A 1020 40.55 1.20 -3.80
CA ALA A 1020 39.60 1.37 -4.90
C ALA A 1020 38.52 2.42 -4.59
N THR A 1021 38.12 3.21 -5.60
CA THR A 1021 37.10 4.27 -5.50
C THR A 1021 35.68 3.80 -5.86
N GLY A 1022 35.46 2.48 -5.96
CA GLY A 1022 34.21 1.92 -6.44
C GLY A 1022 33.05 1.98 -5.45
N GLN A 1023 31.83 2.05 -5.98
CA GLN A 1023 30.57 2.10 -5.23
C GLN A 1023 30.41 0.90 -4.28
N THR A 1024 30.10 1.16 -3.01
CA THR A 1024 29.83 0.15 -1.97
C THR A 1024 28.36 0.20 -1.51
N MET A 1025 27.90 -0.86 -0.85
CA MET A 1025 26.53 -1.02 -0.37
C MET A 1025 26.51 -1.11 1.17
N ALA A 1026 26.06 -0.06 1.84
CA ALA A 1026 25.86 -0.07 3.30
C ALA A 1026 24.59 -0.87 3.65
N ILE A 1027 24.68 -1.79 4.62
CA ILE A 1027 23.57 -2.66 5.05
C ILE A 1027 23.09 -2.24 6.43
N ASN A 1028 21.81 -1.84 6.52
CA ASN A 1028 21.18 -1.46 7.78
C ASN A 1028 20.56 -2.69 8.47
N PRO A 1029 20.33 -2.66 9.79
CA PRO A 1029 19.51 -3.65 10.48
C PRO A 1029 18.13 -3.80 9.84
N GLY A 1030 17.72 -5.04 9.58
CA GLY A 1030 16.45 -5.39 8.92
C GLY A 1030 16.50 -5.44 7.39
N ASP A 1031 17.55 -4.97 6.73
CA ASP A 1031 17.66 -4.98 5.27
C ASP A 1031 17.57 -6.41 4.69
N ARG A 1032 17.03 -6.53 3.48
CA ARG A 1032 17.05 -7.77 2.68
C ARG A 1032 17.90 -7.57 1.43
N LEU A 1033 18.79 -8.51 1.16
CA LEU A 1033 19.61 -8.58 -0.06
C LEU A 1033 18.82 -9.34 -1.12
N PHE A 1034 18.95 -8.96 -2.39
CA PHE A 1034 18.24 -9.64 -3.47
C PHE A 1034 19.06 -9.73 -4.76
N CYS A 1035 18.68 -10.68 -5.61
CA CYS A 1035 19.11 -10.81 -7.00
C CYS A 1035 18.05 -11.62 -7.76
N TYR A 1036 17.79 -11.29 -9.02
CA TYR A 1036 16.98 -12.14 -9.88
C TYR A 1036 17.84 -13.17 -10.61
N VAL A 1037 17.33 -14.40 -10.67
CA VAL A 1037 18.00 -15.53 -11.31
C VAL A 1037 17.05 -16.21 -12.30
N TYR A 1038 17.58 -16.69 -13.41
CA TYR A 1038 16.91 -17.62 -14.31
C TYR A 1038 17.78 -18.87 -14.46
N LEU A 1039 17.18 -20.03 -14.25
CA LEU A 1039 17.85 -21.32 -14.49
C LEU A 1039 17.46 -21.83 -15.86
N ASP A 1040 18.44 -22.24 -16.67
CA ASP A 1040 18.18 -22.85 -17.96
C ASP A 1040 17.49 -24.22 -17.79
N PRO A 1041 16.26 -24.41 -18.31
CA PRO A 1041 15.52 -25.66 -18.14
C PRO A 1041 16.13 -26.85 -18.91
N LEU A 1042 17.04 -26.62 -19.87
CA LEU A 1042 17.75 -27.68 -20.60
C LEU A 1042 19.02 -28.13 -19.87
N VAL A 1043 19.63 -27.26 -19.06
CA VAL A 1043 20.90 -27.51 -18.35
C VAL A 1043 20.82 -26.92 -16.94
N LEU A 1044 19.97 -27.53 -16.12
CA LEU A 1044 19.76 -27.14 -14.72
C LEU A 1044 21.07 -27.17 -13.92
N PRO A 1045 21.33 -26.16 -13.05
CA PRO A 1045 22.36 -26.28 -12.02
C PRO A 1045 21.92 -27.26 -10.93
N GLN A 1046 22.87 -27.67 -10.09
CA GLN A 1046 22.62 -28.39 -8.85
C GLN A 1046 22.63 -27.45 -7.63
N MET A 1047 23.42 -26.37 -7.70
CA MET A 1047 23.45 -25.29 -6.71
C MET A 1047 23.43 -23.93 -7.39
N VAL A 1048 22.70 -22.97 -6.82
CA VAL A 1048 22.93 -21.53 -7.04
C VAL A 1048 23.29 -20.89 -5.71
N MET A 1049 24.32 -20.04 -5.68
CA MET A 1049 24.76 -19.35 -4.49
C MET A 1049 25.04 -17.87 -4.78
N LEU A 1050 24.59 -17.00 -3.88
CA LEU A 1050 24.96 -15.59 -3.82
C LEU A 1050 25.97 -15.39 -2.68
N GLN A 1051 27.03 -14.62 -2.93
CA GLN A 1051 28.05 -14.30 -1.94
C GLN A 1051 28.27 -12.79 -1.88
N TRP A 1052 28.54 -12.28 -0.68
CA TRP A 1052 28.82 -10.87 -0.45
C TRP A 1052 30.15 -10.69 0.29
N ARG A 1053 30.95 -9.72 -0.14
CA ARG A 1053 32.23 -9.38 0.48
C ARG A 1053 32.06 -8.17 1.38
N ASN A 1054 32.46 -8.26 2.64
CA ASN A 1054 32.71 -7.08 3.47
C ASN A 1054 34.19 -6.68 3.37
N GLU A 1055 34.64 -5.65 4.10
CA GLU A 1055 36.04 -5.22 4.10
C GLU A 1055 37.07 -6.35 4.30
N LYS A 1056 36.74 -7.37 5.10
CA LYS A 1056 37.62 -8.42 5.63
C LYS A 1056 37.40 -9.82 5.03
N SER A 1057 36.18 -10.22 4.66
CA SER A 1057 35.93 -11.60 4.16
C SER A 1057 34.72 -11.74 3.20
N TRP A 1058 34.66 -12.93 2.58
CA TRP A 1058 33.54 -13.42 1.75
C TRP A 1058 32.58 -14.34 2.52
N GLU A 1059 32.70 -14.43 3.86
CA GLU A 1059 31.96 -15.38 4.71
C GLU A 1059 30.52 -14.93 5.00
N HIS A 1060 29.81 -14.59 3.92
CA HIS A 1060 28.42 -14.12 3.90
C HIS A 1060 27.77 -14.69 2.63
N ARG A 1061 27.24 -15.92 2.71
CA ARG A 1061 26.73 -16.63 1.52
C ARG A 1061 25.38 -17.28 1.76
N ALA A 1062 24.56 -17.32 0.72
CA ALA A 1062 23.25 -17.95 0.71
C ALA A 1062 23.12 -18.83 -0.53
N TYR A 1063 22.63 -20.06 -0.38
CA TYR A 1063 22.52 -21.02 -1.47
C TYR A 1063 21.18 -21.74 -1.55
N TRP A 1064 20.86 -22.19 -2.75
CA TRP A 1064 19.67 -22.96 -3.11
C TRP A 1064 20.09 -24.21 -3.88
N GLY A 1065 19.45 -25.33 -3.60
CA GLY A 1065 19.85 -26.65 -4.13
C GLY A 1065 20.89 -27.36 -3.25
N ASP A 1066 21.71 -28.21 -3.85
CA ASP A 1066 22.69 -29.04 -3.15
C ASP A 1066 23.83 -28.19 -2.54
N ASP A 1067 24.38 -28.60 -1.39
CA ASP A 1067 25.56 -27.94 -0.80
C ASP A 1067 26.84 -28.40 -1.50
N LEU A 1068 27.21 -27.69 -2.57
CA LEU A 1068 28.37 -27.99 -3.41
C LEU A 1068 29.51 -26.99 -3.26
N CYS A 1069 29.59 -26.28 -2.13
CA CYS A 1069 30.69 -25.35 -1.86
C CYS A 1069 31.90 -26.03 -1.22
N ASP A 1070 32.88 -26.39 -2.04
CA ASP A 1070 34.16 -27.01 -1.64
C ASP A 1070 35.17 -26.02 -1.00
N PHE A 1071 34.99 -24.71 -1.20
CA PHE A 1071 35.82 -23.64 -0.61
C PHE A 1071 35.21 -22.97 0.65
N CYS A 1072 34.05 -23.42 1.13
CA CYS A 1072 33.38 -22.86 2.31
C CYS A 1072 33.71 -23.64 3.60
N ALA A 1073 34.10 -22.95 4.67
CA ALA A 1073 34.24 -23.56 6.00
C ALA A 1073 32.87 -23.80 6.65
N ASP A 1074 32.65 -24.92 7.33
CA ASP A 1074 31.36 -25.26 7.93
C ASP A 1074 31.14 -24.56 9.29
N ARG A 1075 30.64 -23.31 9.26
CA ARG A 1075 30.44 -22.43 10.43
C ARG A 1075 29.27 -21.45 10.20
N PRO A 1076 28.66 -20.87 11.25
CA PRO A 1076 27.55 -19.93 11.06
C PRO A 1076 27.90 -18.73 10.15
N ALA A 1077 26.96 -18.37 9.28
CA ALA A 1077 27.03 -17.34 8.22
C ALA A 1077 27.94 -17.60 6.99
N SER A 1078 28.85 -18.60 7.02
CA SER A 1078 29.75 -18.88 5.88
C SER A 1078 29.02 -19.36 4.63
N ARG A 1079 27.96 -20.16 4.81
CA ARG A 1079 26.96 -20.55 3.80
C ARG A 1079 25.65 -20.88 4.51
N VAL A 1080 24.52 -20.39 3.98
CA VAL A 1080 23.18 -20.66 4.53
C VAL A 1080 22.29 -21.26 3.46
N PHE A 1081 21.69 -22.41 3.76
CA PHE A 1081 20.68 -23.03 2.91
C PHE A 1081 19.37 -22.22 2.96
N MET A 1082 18.89 -21.78 1.80
CA MET A 1082 17.70 -20.95 1.64
C MET A 1082 16.52 -21.72 1.01
N GLY A 1083 16.72 -22.98 0.61
CA GLY A 1083 15.68 -23.85 0.04
C GLY A 1083 16.12 -24.62 -1.21
N PRO A 1084 15.22 -25.39 -1.83
CA PRO A 1084 15.49 -26.05 -3.11
C PRO A 1084 15.76 -25.03 -4.22
N LEU A 1085 16.28 -25.50 -5.36
CA LEU A 1085 16.50 -24.66 -6.55
C LEU A 1085 15.22 -23.90 -6.94
N PRO A 1086 15.33 -22.62 -7.32
CA PRO A 1086 14.19 -21.85 -7.81
C PRO A 1086 13.64 -22.46 -9.12
N PRO A 1087 12.34 -22.30 -9.43
CA PRO A 1087 11.75 -22.86 -10.65
C PRO A 1087 12.43 -22.35 -11.93
N ALA A 1088 12.93 -23.28 -12.74
CA ALA A 1088 13.61 -23.00 -14.00
C ALA A 1088 12.68 -22.49 -15.11
N GLY A 1089 13.26 -21.94 -16.18
CA GLY A 1089 12.49 -21.43 -17.33
C GLY A 1089 11.77 -20.10 -17.08
N ARG A 1090 12.02 -19.42 -15.96
CA ARG A 1090 11.54 -18.06 -15.68
C ARG A 1090 12.49 -17.30 -14.75
N TRP A 1091 12.43 -15.97 -14.79
CA TRP A 1091 13.11 -15.12 -13.81
C TRP A 1091 12.45 -15.28 -12.43
N VAL A 1092 13.26 -15.49 -11.40
CA VAL A 1092 12.85 -15.67 -10.00
C VAL A 1092 13.68 -14.76 -9.12
N ARG A 1093 13.02 -14.00 -8.24
CA ARG A 1093 13.69 -13.18 -7.23
C ARG A 1093 14.19 -14.06 -6.10
N LEU A 1094 15.49 -14.04 -5.83
CA LEU A 1094 16.08 -14.55 -4.60
C LEU A 1094 16.12 -13.41 -3.57
N GLU A 1095 15.61 -13.63 -2.35
CA GLU A 1095 15.77 -12.69 -1.23
C GLU A 1095 16.45 -13.37 -0.04
N VAL A 1096 17.34 -12.62 0.63
CA VAL A 1096 18.11 -13.07 1.79
C VAL A 1096 18.09 -11.98 2.86
N PRO A 1097 17.50 -12.21 4.05
CA PRO A 1097 17.59 -11.23 5.14
C PRO A 1097 19.05 -11.04 5.58
N ALA A 1098 19.52 -9.80 5.69
CA ALA A 1098 20.92 -9.49 5.98
C ALA A 1098 21.41 -10.10 7.31
N ARG A 1099 20.53 -10.23 8.31
CA ARG A 1099 20.82 -10.93 9.58
C ARG A 1099 21.27 -12.38 9.39
N VAL A 1100 20.67 -13.10 8.43
CA VAL A 1100 20.87 -14.54 8.23
C VAL A 1100 22.29 -14.82 7.73
N VAL A 1101 22.82 -13.93 6.89
CA VAL A 1101 24.21 -13.96 6.41
C VAL A 1101 25.14 -13.08 7.25
N GLY A 1102 24.72 -12.54 8.39
CA GLY A 1102 25.59 -11.78 9.30
C GLY A 1102 26.11 -10.43 8.77
N LEU A 1103 25.34 -9.76 7.90
CA LEU A 1103 25.72 -8.51 7.24
C LEU A 1103 25.08 -7.22 7.78
N GLU A 1104 24.16 -7.31 8.75
CA GLU A 1104 23.57 -6.11 9.35
C GLU A 1104 24.64 -5.21 9.97
N SER A 1105 24.49 -3.89 9.75
CA SER A 1105 25.43 -2.85 10.15
C SER A 1105 26.83 -2.99 9.53
N ARG A 1106 26.97 -3.66 8.38
CA ARG A 1106 28.24 -3.76 7.63
C ARG A 1106 28.17 -3.09 6.27
N THR A 1107 29.32 -2.67 5.77
CA THR A 1107 29.50 -2.25 4.37
C THR A 1107 29.91 -3.43 3.52
N VAL A 1108 29.13 -3.71 2.48
CA VAL A 1108 29.45 -4.70 1.44
C VAL A 1108 30.19 -3.98 0.31
N ASN A 1109 31.33 -4.53 -0.10
CA ASN A 1109 32.23 -3.96 -1.10
C ASN A 1109 32.58 -4.92 -2.24
N GLY A 1110 31.92 -6.07 -2.31
CA GLY A 1110 31.95 -6.99 -3.44
C GLY A 1110 30.76 -7.95 -3.42
N MET A 1111 30.45 -8.54 -4.57
CA MET A 1111 29.41 -9.57 -4.72
C MET A 1111 29.87 -10.62 -5.73
N ALA A 1112 29.51 -11.89 -5.48
CA ALA A 1112 29.80 -13.02 -6.34
C ALA A 1112 28.52 -13.81 -6.65
N PHE A 1113 28.50 -14.37 -7.85
CA PHE A 1113 27.39 -15.15 -8.38
C PHE A 1113 27.94 -16.53 -8.73
N THR A 1114 27.39 -17.56 -8.10
CA THR A 1114 27.95 -18.92 -8.17
C THR A 1114 26.90 -19.90 -8.64
N ALA A 1115 27.26 -20.76 -9.58
CA ALA A 1115 26.48 -21.93 -9.98
C ALA A 1115 27.35 -23.19 -9.89
N ALA A 1116 26.83 -24.30 -9.36
CA ALA A 1116 27.46 -25.61 -9.49
C ALA A 1116 26.71 -26.41 -10.57
N GLY A 1117 27.39 -26.65 -11.69
CA GLY A 1117 26.80 -27.24 -12.89
C GLY A 1117 25.79 -26.35 -13.60
N GLY A 1118 25.38 -26.78 -14.80
CA GLY A 1118 24.32 -26.16 -15.58
C GLY A 1118 24.68 -24.82 -16.23
N LEU A 1119 23.66 -24.04 -16.54
CA LEU A 1119 23.76 -22.65 -17.00
C LEU A 1119 22.78 -21.76 -16.24
N VAL A 1120 23.31 -20.68 -15.68
CA VAL A 1120 22.56 -19.77 -14.81
C VAL A 1120 22.75 -18.34 -15.26
N TYR A 1121 21.66 -17.60 -15.24
CA TYR A 1121 21.56 -16.21 -15.65
C TYR A 1121 21.13 -15.39 -14.44
N TRP A 1122 21.70 -14.21 -14.31
CA TRP A 1122 21.44 -13.29 -13.21
C TRP A 1122 21.22 -11.88 -13.76
N ASP A 1123 20.31 -11.18 -13.10
CA ASP A 1123 19.94 -9.82 -13.41
C ASP A 1123 19.55 -9.09 -12.12
N ARG A 1124 19.53 -7.76 -12.16
CA ARG A 1124 19.03 -6.84 -11.12
C ARG A 1124 19.31 -7.31 -9.68
N ALA A 1125 20.49 -7.00 -9.15
CA ALA A 1125 20.90 -7.35 -7.79
C ALA A 1125 21.12 -6.11 -6.91
N GLY A 1126 20.79 -6.21 -5.61
CA GLY A 1126 20.86 -5.08 -4.68
C GLY A 1126 20.32 -5.38 -3.28
N LYS A 1127 19.72 -4.38 -2.63
CA LYS A 1127 19.05 -4.51 -1.33
C LYS A 1127 17.68 -3.81 -1.30
N VAL A 1128 16.85 -4.19 -0.34
CA VAL A 1128 15.60 -3.53 0.05
C VAL A 1128 15.73 -3.11 1.53
N PRO A 1129 15.45 -1.85 1.90
CA PRO A 1129 15.47 -1.40 3.28
C PRO A 1129 14.56 -2.22 4.20
N GLY A 1130 15.07 -2.57 5.37
CA GLY A 1130 14.23 -3.08 6.45
C GLY A 1130 13.24 -2.03 6.93
N THR A 1131 12.01 -2.44 7.27
CA THR A 1131 11.13 -1.60 8.10
C THR A 1131 11.84 -1.38 9.44
N ALA A 1132 12.25 -0.14 9.70
CA ALA A 1132 13.13 0.20 10.81
C ALA A 1132 12.57 -0.30 12.15
N ALA A 1133 13.36 -1.12 12.85
CA ALA A 1133 13.16 -1.32 14.27
C ALA A 1133 13.40 0.02 14.98
N VAL A 1134 12.46 0.43 15.83
CA VAL A 1134 12.65 1.63 16.67
C VAL A 1134 13.80 1.34 17.64
N GLN A 1135 14.97 1.90 17.33
CA GLN A 1135 16.15 1.74 18.16
C GLN A 1135 16.02 2.70 19.36
N LEU A 1136 15.63 2.16 20.51
CA LEU A 1136 15.63 2.86 21.80
C LEU A 1136 17.07 3.23 22.18
N ALA A 1137 17.48 4.45 21.81
CA ALA A 1137 18.71 5.05 22.28
C ALA A 1137 18.49 5.59 23.70
N GLY A 1138 19.20 5.03 24.69
CA GLY A 1138 19.14 5.56 26.05
C GLY A 1138 19.39 4.55 27.16
N LEU A 1139 20.60 4.00 27.26
CA LEU A 1139 21.19 3.59 28.54
C LEU A 1139 22.72 3.56 28.41
N SER A 1140 23.37 4.63 28.87
CA SER A 1140 24.81 4.73 28.97
C SER A 1140 25.31 4.06 30.24
N SER A 1141 26.30 3.17 30.14
CA SER A 1141 27.15 2.78 31.26
C SER A 1141 28.61 2.90 30.87
N SER A 1142 29.25 3.96 31.37
CA SER A 1142 30.69 4.18 31.27
C SER A 1142 31.47 3.24 32.18
N GLY A 1143 32.66 2.80 31.73
CA GLY A 1143 33.81 2.73 32.63
C GLY A 1143 34.47 1.36 32.85
N SER A 1144 35.75 1.34 32.49
CA SER A 1144 36.83 0.49 33.01
C SER A 1144 36.98 -0.94 32.51
N SER A 1145 38.26 -1.30 32.41
CA SER A 1145 38.83 -2.54 31.92
C SER A 1145 39.04 -3.56 33.03
N ASP A 1146 38.74 -4.84 32.76
CA ASP A 1146 39.79 -5.86 32.87
C ASP A 1146 39.47 -7.10 32.02
N SER A 1147 40.44 -7.99 31.87
CA SER A 1147 40.34 -9.20 31.07
C SER A 1147 39.53 -10.31 31.74
N ASP A 1148 38.33 -10.60 31.24
CA ASP A 1148 37.72 -11.94 31.25
C ASP A 1148 36.60 -12.03 30.19
N LEU A 1149 36.63 -13.07 29.35
CA LEU A 1149 35.59 -13.32 28.34
C LEU A 1149 34.50 -14.24 28.92
N PRO A 1150 33.25 -13.77 29.12
CA PRO A 1150 32.15 -14.65 29.49
C PRO A 1150 31.68 -15.50 28.29
N PRO A 1151 31.01 -16.65 28.55
CA PRO A 1151 30.73 -17.66 27.54
C PRO A 1151 29.71 -17.22 26.48
N SER A 1152 29.73 -17.94 25.35
CA SER A 1152 28.80 -17.76 24.23
C SER A 1152 27.33 -17.76 24.69
N PHE A 1153 26.56 -16.78 24.21
CA PHE A 1153 25.10 -16.73 24.35
C PHE A 1153 24.48 -18.04 23.85
N ALA A 1154 23.99 -18.85 24.79
CA ALA A 1154 23.24 -20.06 24.47
C ALA A 1154 21.83 -19.68 23.96
N LEU A 1155 21.36 -20.39 22.93
CA LEU A 1155 19.98 -20.29 22.47
C LEU A 1155 19.01 -20.74 23.58
N PRO A 1156 17.81 -20.13 23.70
CA PRO A 1156 16.78 -20.59 24.64
C PRO A 1156 16.48 -22.08 24.49
N ALA A 1157 16.24 -22.76 25.61
CA ALA A 1157 16.15 -24.23 25.68
C ALA A 1157 15.14 -24.84 24.68
N GLU A 1158 14.05 -24.13 24.40
CA GLU A 1158 13.01 -24.55 23.45
C GLU A 1158 13.51 -24.61 21.99
N MET A 1159 14.46 -23.76 21.59
CA MET A 1159 15.07 -23.82 20.25
C MET A 1159 16.10 -24.95 20.07
N GLN A 1160 16.46 -25.68 21.13
CA GLN A 1160 17.31 -26.87 21.02
C GLN A 1160 16.51 -28.17 20.76
N ALA A 1161 15.17 -28.12 20.81
CA ALA A 1161 14.32 -29.29 20.61
C ALA A 1161 14.05 -29.59 19.11
N ALA A 1162 14.04 -28.59 18.24
CA ALA A 1162 13.65 -28.74 16.84
C ALA A 1162 14.70 -29.43 15.94
N THR A 1163 15.90 -29.69 16.45
CA THR A 1163 17.06 -30.19 15.66
C THR A 1163 17.33 -31.69 15.81
N ARG A 1164 16.46 -32.44 16.52
CA ARG A 1164 16.81 -33.77 17.06
C ARG A 1164 16.55 -34.99 16.17
N TYR A 1165 15.91 -34.83 15.01
CA TYR A 1165 15.59 -35.97 14.12
C TYR A 1165 16.17 -35.77 12.73
N ARG A 1166 17.13 -36.62 12.35
CA ARG A 1166 17.75 -36.65 11.02
C ARG A 1166 17.71 -38.06 10.47
N ILE A 1167 17.35 -38.18 9.20
CA ILE A 1167 17.49 -39.41 8.43
C ILE A 1167 18.88 -39.39 7.79
N GLU A 1168 19.70 -40.38 8.12
CA GLU A 1168 21.02 -40.60 7.55
C GLU A 1168 21.01 -41.84 6.65
N SER A 1169 21.68 -41.74 5.50
CA SER A 1169 21.88 -42.84 4.54
C SER A 1169 20.64 -43.65 4.16
N PRO A 1170 19.50 -43.03 3.77
CA PRO A 1170 18.33 -43.78 3.31
C PRO A 1170 18.63 -44.51 2.01
N THR A 1171 18.46 -45.84 1.99
CA THR A 1171 18.62 -46.69 0.82
C THR A 1171 17.38 -47.55 0.60
N HIS A 1172 16.93 -47.65 -0.65
CA HIS A 1172 15.87 -48.56 -1.05
C HIS A 1172 16.45 -49.56 -2.06
N ASP A 1173 16.42 -50.85 -1.72
CA ASP A 1173 16.99 -51.92 -2.53
C ASP A 1173 16.05 -53.13 -2.62
N ALA A 1174 16.54 -54.24 -3.19
CA ALA A 1174 15.75 -55.46 -3.39
C ALA A 1174 15.30 -56.17 -2.09
N THR A 1175 15.74 -55.69 -0.92
CA THR A 1175 15.41 -56.23 0.40
C THR A 1175 14.53 -55.30 1.24
N GLY A 1176 14.24 -54.08 0.78
CA GLY A 1176 13.42 -53.12 1.52
C GLY A 1176 13.90 -51.68 1.46
N PHE A 1177 13.24 -50.84 2.25
CA PHE A 1177 13.76 -49.54 2.66
C PHE A 1177 14.60 -49.71 3.94
N HIS A 1178 15.78 -49.09 3.95
CA HIS A 1178 16.69 -49.05 5.10
C HIS A 1178 17.09 -47.60 5.36
N ALA A 1179 17.17 -47.19 6.62
CA ALA A 1179 17.77 -45.91 7.00
C ALA A 1179 18.34 -45.93 8.42
N VAL A 1180 19.33 -45.07 8.68
CA VAL A 1180 19.80 -44.76 10.03
C VAL A 1180 19.07 -43.51 10.51
N LEU A 1181 18.49 -43.54 11.70
CA LEU A 1181 17.81 -42.41 12.31
C LEU A 1181 18.57 -41.92 13.56
N ALA A 1182 18.53 -40.62 13.79
CA ALA A 1182 18.95 -40.00 15.04
C ALA A 1182 17.73 -39.63 15.91
N GLY A 1183 17.82 -39.92 17.20
CA GLY A 1183 16.92 -39.54 18.28
C GLY A 1183 17.68 -39.35 19.59
N GLU A 1184 17.00 -39.38 20.73
CA GLU A 1184 17.62 -39.19 22.05
C GLU A 1184 18.37 -40.44 22.53
N PRO A 1185 19.64 -40.33 22.96
CA PRO A 1185 20.41 -41.47 23.43
C PRO A 1185 19.69 -42.30 24.51
N GLY A 1186 19.60 -43.62 24.29
CA GLY A 1186 19.00 -44.56 25.22
C GLY A 1186 17.47 -44.55 25.33
N HIS A 1187 16.74 -43.73 24.56
CA HIS A 1187 15.27 -43.77 24.47
C HIS A 1187 14.79 -44.87 23.50
N SER A 1188 13.59 -45.40 23.78
CA SER A 1188 12.88 -46.30 22.88
C SER A 1188 11.91 -45.52 21.98
N TYR A 1189 11.77 -45.95 20.74
CA TYR A 1189 10.89 -45.36 19.73
C TYR A 1189 10.08 -46.47 19.06
N ARG A 1190 8.76 -46.36 19.09
CA ARG A 1190 7.89 -47.15 18.23
C ARG A 1190 7.81 -46.48 16.85
N ILE A 1191 8.12 -47.24 15.82
CA ILE A 1191 8.06 -46.80 14.43
C ILE A 1191 6.72 -47.22 13.85
N GLU A 1192 6.04 -46.30 13.17
CA GLU A 1192 4.76 -46.59 12.50
C GLU A 1192 4.83 -46.17 11.03
N VAL A 1193 4.15 -46.94 10.17
CA VAL A 1193 4.11 -46.74 8.72
C VAL A 1193 2.70 -46.56 8.18
N SER A 1194 2.60 -45.88 7.04
CA SER A 1194 1.37 -45.60 6.32
C SER A 1194 1.58 -45.58 4.80
N GLU A 1195 0.52 -45.83 4.03
CA GLU A 1195 0.50 -45.64 2.57
C GLU A 1195 -0.33 -44.40 2.16
N ASP A 1196 -1.14 -43.86 3.08
CA ASP A 1196 -2.14 -42.80 2.81
C ASP A 1196 -2.08 -41.61 3.77
N LEU A 1197 -1.13 -41.61 4.74
CA LEU A 1197 -0.98 -40.65 5.85
C LEU A 1197 -2.15 -40.61 6.86
N VAL A 1198 -3.19 -41.42 6.68
CA VAL A 1198 -4.37 -41.48 7.54
C VAL A 1198 -4.31 -42.71 8.44
N ASN A 1199 -4.03 -43.87 7.87
CA ASN A 1199 -3.97 -45.15 8.55
C ASN A 1199 -2.51 -45.50 8.88
N TRP A 1200 -2.20 -45.62 10.17
CA TRP A 1200 -0.84 -45.86 10.67
C TRP A 1200 -0.78 -47.20 11.41
N VAL A 1201 0.20 -48.04 11.05
CA VAL A 1201 0.44 -49.36 11.67
C VAL A 1201 1.87 -49.47 12.19
N PRO A 1202 2.12 -50.10 13.36
CA PRO A 1202 3.48 -50.32 13.85
C PRO A 1202 4.33 -51.15 12.88
N LEU A 1203 5.59 -50.72 12.69
CA LEU A 1203 6.62 -51.39 11.93
C LEU A 1203 7.59 -52.12 12.85
N ASP A 1204 8.17 -51.41 13.82
CA ASP A 1204 9.16 -51.93 14.76
C ASP A 1204 9.22 -51.07 16.05
N GLU A 1205 9.92 -51.56 17.08
CA GLU A 1205 10.25 -50.78 18.28
C GLU A 1205 11.75 -50.88 18.58
N VAL A 1206 12.44 -49.74 18.52
CA VAL A 1206 13.90 -49.67 18.51
C VAL A 1206 14.41 -48.74 19.59
N ARG A 1207 15.56 -49.08 20.16
CA ARG A 1207 16.20 -48.27 21.20
C ARG A 1207 17.45 -47.58 20.65
N ALA A 1208 17.47 -46.26 20.75
CA ALA A 1208 18.59 -45.43 20.35
C ALA A 1208 19.85 -45.76 21.17
N ASP A 1209 21.00 -45.85 20.49
CA ASP A 1209 22.29 -46.11 21.11
C ASP A 1209 22.81 -44.92 21.94
N VAL A 1210 24.03 -45.01 22.47
CA VAL A 1210 24.65 -43.95 23.29
C VAL A 1210 24.98 -42.67 22.50
N ALA A 1211 24.94 -42.70 21.17
CA ALA A 1211 25.06 -41.56 20.28
C ALA A 1211 23.70 -41.09 19.72
N GLY A 1212 22.59 -41.71 20.16
CA GLY A 1212 21.24 -41.40 19.70
C GLY A 1212 20.82 -42.11 18.41
N ARG A 1213 21.62 -43.06 17.90
CA ARG A 1213 21.42 -43.68 16.59
C ARG A 1213 20.67 -45.01 16.69
N PHE A 1214 19.84 -45.29 15.69
CA PHE A 1214 19.19 -46.59 15.48
C PHE A 1214 18.87 -46.81 14.00
N GLU A 1215 18.73 -48.06 13.59
CA GLU A 1215 18.43 -48.45 12.22
C GLU A 1215 16.96 -48.84 12.05
N ILE A 1216 16.43 -48.64 10.84
CA ILE A 1216 15.08 -49.02 10.46
C ILE A 1216 15.12 -49.87 9.18
N HIS A 1217 14.30 -50.92 9.12
CA HIS A 1217 14.15 -51.79 7.95
C HIS A 1217 12.66 -52.05 7.66
N ASP A 1218 12.15 -51.58 6.52
CA ASP A 1218 10.83 -51.94 6.00
C ASP A 1218 10.99 -52.80 4.72
N PRO A 1219 10.95 -54.14 4.83
CA PRO A 1219 11.00 -55.02 3.67
C PRO A 1219 9.74 -54.92 2.77
N ALA A 1220 8.60 -54.47 3.32
CA ALA A 1220 7.35 -54.34 2.58
C ALA A 1220 7.30 -53.08 1.69
N ALA A 1221 8.19 -52.10 1.91
CA ALA A 1221 8.29 -50.89 1.10
C ALA A 1221 8.44 -51.17 -0.41
N THR A 1222 9.10 -52.27 -0.79
CA THR A 1222 9.29 -52.69 -2.19
C THR A 1222 8.00 -53.00 -2.95
N GLY A 1223 6.91 -53.30 -2.24
CA GLY A 1223 5.59 -53.61 -2.83
C GLY A 1223 4.59 -52.44 -2.80
N ALA A 1224 4.92 -51.32 -2.16
CA ALA A 1224 4.01 -50.19 -1.96
C ALA A 1224 4.26 -49.08 -3.01
N ALA A 1225 3.20 -48.43 -3.49
CA ALA A 1225 3.31 -47.30 -4.42
C ALA A 1225 3.84 -46.02 -3.75
N ALA A 1226 3.61 -45.88 -2.44
CA ALA A 1226 4.18 -44.86 -1.57
C ALA A 1226 4.27 -45.43 -0.15
N ARG A 1227 5.27 -44.98 0.64
CA ARG A 1227 5.46 -45.41 2.03
C ARG A 1227 5.91 -44.24 2.89
N PHE A 1228 5.20 -44.02 3.99
CA PHE A 1228 5.45 -42.95 4.95
C PHE A 1228 5.77 -43.53 6.32
N TYR A 1229 6.64 -42.86 7.08
CA TYR A 1229 7.14 -43.33 8.37
C TYR A 1229 6.97 -42.23 9.43
N ARG A 1230 6.67 -42.60 10.67
CA ARG A 1230 6.73 -41.71 11.84
C ARG A 1230 7.32 -42.42 13.05
N LEU A 1231 7.95 -41.63 13.92
CA LEU A 1231 8.43 -42.07 15.22
C LEU A 1231 7.41 -41.65 16.29
N VAL A 1232 7.05 -42.58 17.16
CA VAL A 1232 6.26 -42.35 18.37
C VAL A 1232 7.19 -42.68 19.55
N ALA A 1233 7.56 -41.67 20.33
CA ALA A 1233 8.21 -41.83 21.61
C ALA A 1233 7.14 -41.94 22.71
N ASP A 1234 7.38 -42.78 23.71
CA ASP A 1234 6.57 -42.90 24.93
C ASP A 1234 6.90 -41.80 25.96
#